data_AF-A0AAX6MJT7-F1
#
_entry.id   AF-A0AAX6MJT7-F1
#
_cell.length_a   1.000
_cell.length_b   1.000
_cell.length_c   1.000
_cell.angle_alpha   90.00
_cell.angle_beta   90.00
_cell.angle_gamma   90.00
#
_symmetry.space_group_name_H-M   'P 1'
#
loop_
_entity.id
_entity.type
_entity.pdbx_description
1 polymer ?
#
loop_
_entity_poly.entity_id
_entity_poly.type
_entity_poly.pdbx_seq_one_letter_code
_entity_poly.pdbx_strand_id
1 'polypeptide(L)'
;MTPASREEITYQVLESLKGTPYEASSLDILSGGTANFIYRATLTQPLTDGTEEVAVKHSKDYIASSPDFKLTLSRCYIEEECLKALSAFPIVGKADETIPYNFIVRTPKFYYFDEKNNTQVQELLEDGIDLKMHTLKNFTGSDLEVTKTQSLQLGKALGRWLKGFHTWAAQQPGLRRTVAANKELQQLKHSINFSWLLDRVKQFPNILGGAEDVFKEVGKMAAAELEDDSQLQVIHGDFWTGNILLPKAPIQEGVDIPIFVIDWEMSQIGKPSLDVGQMLTEMYELKLYKDKPAGLFMAQGFIKGYGPVSEDCAFRTAIQVGAHLVSFGMSVQGWGSVEQVEECGRLGKDIITHAWEKDRREDKKAVDLAPLMTTAAAAAPAETAGSSRPCNRCKDQEGTIELRGAETVCKTCFAYYVSSKAIKRLEALQRETGAPRARGGPGRPQRYLVGLSCGPSSTALLHVLTENVRQQRARGQKTSRFEYVAVHVVDDTVAPVGGNADKGRDEKDEEGEEEDDDDPPYIKAFRTRFPDAYLQTVPLSSALGLPSIDWSTLPNPPQDSNTTTTNPSHRLSRILHSLPSATSRADVRRLLTRHLLVAAASRRSCDALLLGHSTTSLAELTLSETAKGRGFALPWLVNDGPVPVPSALNCGFPARFPHDENNNNGNNNNDNNNNNTVANTDGLETPTQGHLPIYSPLRELFRKELVTYLLLQASPALTDLLPPAETAKIDGTAREGAGAVVSHRDLSIDDVLARYFAEVEASYPSVVANVVRTTGKLLRQPGGSDDNHHHHRHAGNGHSTITSNGDGDSSGNGREQTHCALCGATLDELGDERWRGEIGDEDDGDSASFGAENRRKLCYGCQRTIRG
;
A
#
# COMPACT_ATOMS: atom_id res chain seq x y z
N MET A 1 12.44 -8.25 -33.21
CA MET A 1 10.99 -7.99 -33.45
C MET A 1 10.39 -7.68 -32.10
N THR A 2 9.69 -6.55 -31.98
CA THR A 2 8.95 -6.20 -30.76
C THR A 2 7.83 -7.22 -30.52
N PRO A 3 7.59 -7.67 -29.28
CA PRO A 3 6.44 -8.51 -28.96
C PRO A 3 5.13 -7.86 -29.38
N ALA A 4 4.17 -8.65 -29.85
CA ALA A 4 2.84 -8.17 -30.23
C ALA A 4 2.12 -7.56 -29.01
N SER A 5 1.31 -6.51 -29.22
CA SER A 5 0.51 -5.91 -28.14
C SER A 5 -0.54 -6.91 -27.64
N ARG A 6 -1.02 -6.73 -26.41
CA ARG A 6 -2.07 -7.61 -25.89
C ARG A 6 -3.38 -7.46 -26.66
N GLU A 7 -3.67 -6.29 -27.24
CA GLU A 7 -4.83 -6.13 -28.13
C GLU A 7 -4.65 -6.92 -29.43
N GLU A 8 -3.45 -6.91 -30.01
CA GLU A 8 -3.15 -7.71 -31.22
C GLU A 8 -3.31 -9.21 -30.97
N ILE A 9 -2.85 -9.71 -29.82
CA ILE A 9 -3.06 -11.11 -29.43
C ILE A 9 -4.54 -11.41 -29.23
N THR A 10 -5.28 -10.53 -28.55
CA THR A 10 -6.72 -10.72 -28.32
C THR A 10 -7.47 -10.80 -29.65
N TYR A 11 -7.13 -9.95 -30.62
CA TYR A 11 -7.69 -10.00 -31.97
C TYR A 11 -7.33 -11.31 -32.70
N GLN A 12 -6.08 -11.77 -32.62
CA GLN A 12 -5.66 -13.05 -33.20
C GLN A 12 -6.47 -14.24 -32.64
N VAL A 13 -6.75 -14.23 -31.34
CA VAL A 13 -7.55 -15.28 -30.69
C VAL A 13 -9.01 -15.22 -31.13
N LEU A 14 -9.61 -14.03 -31.21
CA LEU A 14 -10.96 -13.89 -31.76
C LEU A 14 -11.04 -14.41 -33.19
N GLU A 15 -10.09 -14.06 -34.05
CA GLU A 15 -10.04 -14.54 -35.43
C GLU A 15 -9.83 -16.06 -35.52
N SER A 16 -9.03 -16.67 -34.63
CA SER A 16 -8.79 -18.12 -34.66
C SER A 16 -10.01 -18.94 -34.26
N LEU A 17 -10.91 -18.36 -33.45
CA LEU A 17 -12.15 -19.03 -33.02
C LEU A 17 -13.29 -18.92 -34.05
N LYS A 18 -13.22 -18.01 -35.03
CA LYS A 18 -14.28 -17.81 -36.03
C LYS A 18 -14.54 -19.08 -36.86
N GLY A 19 -15.83 -19.39 -37.07
CA GLY A 19 -16.28 -20.56 -37.80
C GLY A 19 -16.11 -21.89 -37.05
N THR A 20 -15.58 -21.86 -35.82
CA THR A 20 -15.59 -23.02 -34.92
C THR A 20 -16.84 -23.00 -34.03
N PRO A 21 -17.21 -24.12 -33.37
CA PRO A 21 -18.25 -24.11 -32.35
C PRO A 21 -17.98 -23.18 -31.15
N TYR A 22 -16.76 -22.66 -31.04
CA TYR A 22 -16.30 -21.79 -29.96
C TYR A 22 -16.14 -20.33 -30.42
N GLU A 23 -16.75 -19.96 -31.56
CA GLU A 23 -16.75 -18.58 -32.04
C GLU A 23 -17.31 -17.64 -30.95
N ALA A 24 -16.50 -16.67 -30.54
CA ALA A 24 -16.77 -15.81 -29.41
C ALA A 24 -17.21 -14.41 -29.86
N SER A 25 -18.21 -13.86 -29.17
CA SER A 25 -18.67 -12.48 -29.32
C SER A 25 -17.77 -11.49 -28.57
N SER A 26 -17.15 -11.93 -27.47
CA SER A 26 -16.23 -11.15 -26.65
C SER A 26 -15.20 -12.06 -25.97
N LEU A 27 -14.03 -11.49 -25.69
CA LEU A 27 -12.99 -12.07 -24.84
C LEU A 27 -12.69 -11.13 -23.68
N ASP A 28 -13.01 -11.55 -22.46
CA ASP A 28 -12.61 -10.86 -21.24
C ASP A 28 -11.30 -11.45 -20.72
N ILE A 29 -10.33 -10.62 -20.39
CA ILE A 29 -9.05 -11.10 -19.84
C ILE A 29 -9.30 -11.70 -18.45
N LEU A 30 -8.84 -12.93 -18.25
CA LEU A 30 -8.82 -13.55 -16.92
C LEU A 30 -7.49 -13.23 -16.22
N SER A 31 -7.58 -13.00 -14.91
CA SER A 31 -6.40 -12.94 -14.04
C SER A 31 -5.82 -14.33 -13.82
N GLY A 32 -4.50 -14.46 -13.81
CA GLY A 32 -3.81 -15.74 -13.81
C GLY A 32 -3.30 -16.11 -15.20
N GLY A 33 -2.17 -16.83 -15.26
CA GLY A 33 -1.45 -17.12 -16.50
C GLY A 33 -0.18 -16.28 -16.65
N THR A 34 0.91 -16.73 -16.03
CA THR A 34 2.24 -16.14 -16.22
C THR A 34 2.73 -16.42 -17.64
N ALA A 35 2.62 -17.67 -18.09
CA ALA A 35 3.14 -18.12 -19.39
C ALA A 35 2.19 -17.84 -20.57
N ASN A 36 0.87 -17.82 -20.36
CA ASN A 36 -0.12 -17.84 -21.43
C ASN A 36 -1.13 -16.69 -21.31
N PHE A 37 -1.73 -16.31 -22.44
CA PHE A 37 -2.83 -15.34 -22.47
C PHE A 37 -4.14 -16.08 -22.22
N ILE A 38 -4.83 -15.74 -21.12
CA ILE A 38 -6.06 -16.44 -20.69
C ILE A 38 -7.26 -15.50 -20.79
N TYR A 39 -8.36 -16.01 -21.32
CA TYR A 39 -9.61 -15.27 -21.54
C TYR A 39 -10.82 -16.07 -21.09
N ARG A 40 -11.87 -15.36 -20.66
CA ARG A 40 -13.25 -15.84 -20.67
C ARG A 40 -13.84 -15.43 -22.00
N ALA A 41 -14.29 -16.41 -22.77
CA ALA A 41 -14.95 -16.19 -24.04
C ALA A 41 -16.45 -16.37 -23.90
N THR A 42 -17.22 -15.36 -24.30
CA THR A 42 -18.68 -15.44 -24.39
C THR A 42 -19.03 -15.91 -25.80
N LEU A 43 -19.58 -17.12 -25.92
CA LEU A 43 -19.84 -17.75 -27.20
C LEU A 43 -20.99 -17.04 -27.95
N THR A 44 -20.87 -16.98 -29.27
CA THR A 44 -21.93 -16.44 -30.15
C THR A 44 -23.16 -17.35 -30.18
N GLN A 45 -22.96 -18.65 -30.01
CA GLN A 45 -24.01 -19.66 -29.87
C GLN A 45 -23.64 -20.58 -28.70
N PRO A 46 -24.59 -20.93 -27.82
CA PRO A 46 -24.34 -21.91 -26.77
C PRO A 46 -23.92 -23.26 -27.36
N LEU A 47 -23.05 -23.99 -26.64
CA LEU A 47 -22.71 -25.38 -26.98
C LEU A 47 -23.94 -26.29 -26.84
N THR A 48 -23.83 -27.52 -27.32
CA THR A 48 -24.94 -28.49 -27.31
C THR A 48 -25.45 -28.85 -25.90
N ASP A 49 -24.64 -28.67 -24.87
CA ASP A 49 -25.01 -28.84 -23.46
C ASP A 49 -25.52 -27.56 -22.79
N GLY A 50 -25.66 -26.47 -23.55
CA GLY A 50 -26.12 -25.17 -23.08
C GLY A 50 -25.01 -24.25 -22.56
N THR A 51 -23.74 -24.65 -22.63
CA THR A 51 -22.62 -23.81 -22.17
C THR A 51 -22.51 -22.54 -23.02
N GLU A 52 -22.57 -21.36 -22.38
CA GLU A 52 -22.48 -20.05 -23.03
C GLU A 52 -21.09 -19.40 -22.91
N GLU A 53 -20.30 -19.79 -21.91
CA GLU A 53 -18.99 -19.23 -21.63
C GLU A 53 -17.93 -20.32 -21.47
N VAL A 54 -16.73 -20.08 -22.01
CA VAL A 54 -15.60 -21.01 -21.96
C VAL A 54 -14.30 -20.29 -21.61
N ALA A 55 -13.32 -21.03 -21.07
CA ALA A 55 -11.98 -20.51 -20.85
C ALA A 55 -11.13 -20.76 -22.09
N VAL A 56 -10.48 -19.71 -22.60
CA VAL A 56 -9.59 -19.77 -23.76
C VAL A 56 -8.16 -19.47 -23.31
N LYS A 57 -7.24 -20.37 -23.64
CA LYS A 57 -5.81 -20.26 -23.31
C LYS A 57 -5.01 -20.19 -24.61
N HIS A 58 -4.31 -19.08 -24.83
CA HIS A 58 -3.48 -18.85 -26.01
C HIS A 58 -2.01 -18.76 -25.64
N SER A 59 -1.19 -19.55 -26.33
CA SER A 59 0.22 -19.73 -26.02
C SER A 59 1.12 -19.15 -27.11
N LYS A 60 2.23 -18.52 -26.70
CA LYS A 60 3.33 -18.13 -27.58
C LYS A 60 4.61 -18.89 -27.21
N ASP A 61 5.63 -18.77 -28.06
CA ASP A 61 6.98 -19.30 -27.85
C ASP A 61 7.77 -18.51 -26.78
N TYR A 62 7.07 -17.71 -25.97
CA TYR A 62 7.57 -16.89 -24.88
C TYR A 62 6.52 -16.80 -23.76
N ILE A 63 6.95 -16.35 -22.58
CA ILE A 63 6.09 -16.13 -21.41
C ILE A 63 5.29 -14.84 -21.59
N ALA A 64 3.96 -14.89 -21.49
CA ALA A 64 3.08 -13.74 -21.67
C ALA A 64 3.42 -12.54 -20.75
N SER A 65 3.83 -12.80 -19.50
CA SER A 65 4.26 -11.75 -18.55
C SER A 65 5.72 -11.30 -18.71
N SER A 66 6.53 -12.02 -19.50
CA SER A 66 7.95 -11.72 -19.74
C SER A 66 8.34 -12.15 -21.17
N PRO A 67 8.00 -11.35 -22.19
CA PRO A 67 8.16 -11.76 -23.59
C PRO A 67 9.60 -12.05 -24.04
N ASP A 68 10.59 -11.58 -23.29
CA ASP A 68 12.01 -11.87 -23.53
C ASP A 68 12.40 -13.30 -23.13
N PHE A 69 11.61 -13.94 -22.26
CA PHE A 69 11.84 -15.31 -21.83
C PHE A 69 11.17 -16.29 -22.80
N LYS A 70 12.00 -16.99 -23.58
CA LYS A 70 11.54 -18.03 -24.51
C LYS A 70 11.07 -19.28 -23.78
N LEU A 71 9.95 -19.82 -24.24
CA LEU A 71 9.33 -21.02 -23.68
C LEU A 71 8.72 -21.87 -24.79
N THR A 72 9.12 -23.12 -24.90
CA THR A 72 8.69 -24.02 -25.97
C THR A 72 7.17 -24.21 -26.02
N LEU A 73 6.61 -24.25 -27.24
CA LEU A 73 5.19 -24.48 -27.48
C LEU A 73 4.78 -25.95 -27.33
N SER A 74 5.73 -26.89 -27.26
CA SER A 74 5.42 -28.31 -27.05
C SER A 74 4.61 -28.55 -25.78
N ARG A 75 4.73 -27.66 -24.79
CA ARG A 75 3.94 -27.65 -23.55
C ARG A 75 2.42 -27.64 -23.78
N CYS A 76 1.95 -27.03 -24.87
CA CYS A 76 0.52 -26.96 -25.20
C CYS A 76 -0.03 -28.33 -25.59
N TYR A 77 0.74 -29.08 -26.38
CA TYR A 77 0.41 -30.46 -26.74
C TYR A 77 0.43 -31.38 -25.50
N ILE A 78 1.37 -31.16 -24.57
CA ILE A 78 1.40 -31.90 -23.30
C ILE A 78 0.11 -31.67 -22.51
N GLU A 79 -0.32 -30.41 -22.36
CA GLU A 79 -1.55 -30.07 -21.63
C GLU A 79 -2.80 -30.65 -22.29
N GLU A 80 -2.92 -30.55 -23.61
CA GLU A 80 -4.01 -31.16 -24.38
C GLU A 80 -4.12 -32.66 -24.08
N GLU A 81 -3.03 -33.40 -24.25
CA GLU A 81 -3.02 -34.84 -24.07
C GLU A 81 -3.22 -35.26 -22.60
N CYS A 82 -2.73 -34.46 -21.65
CA CYS A 82 -3.01 -34.65 -20.24
C CYS A 82 -4.51 -34.53 -19.96
N LEU A 83 -5.16 -33.46 -20.42
CA LEU A 83 -6.58 -33.23 -20.16
C LEU A 83 -7.47 -34.27 -20.86
N LYS A 84 -7.12 -34.72 -22.07
CA LYS A 84 -7.78 -35.85 -22.74
C LYS A 84 -7.65 -37.15 -21.95
N ALA A 85 -6.48 -37.45 -21.39
CA ALA A 85 -6.30 -38.64 -20.57
C ALA A 85 -7.09 -38.53 -19.26
N LEU A 86 -7.07 -37.35 -18.63
CA LEU A 86 -7.69 -37.08 -17.33
C LEU A 86 -9.20 -37.03 -17.39
N SER A 87 -9.82 -36.87 -18.56
CA SER A 87 -11.29 -37.01 -18.68
C SER A 87 -11.78 -38.41 -18.29
N ALA A 88 -10.92 -39.42 -18.32
CA ALA A 88 -11.21 -40.78 -17.84
C ALA A 88 -10.83 -41.01 -16.37
N PHE A 89 -10.20 -40.04 -15.70
CA PHE A 89 -9.84 -40.14 -14.29
C PHE A 89 -11.09 -39.95 -13.41
N PRO A 90 -11.37 -40.86 -12.45
CA PRO A 90 -12.57 -40.75 -11.62
C PRO A 90 -12.64 -39.43 -10.86
N ILE A 91 -13.82 -38.82 -10.87
CA ILE A 91 -14.10 -37.64 -10.05
C ILE A 91 -14.06 -38.05 -8.58
N VAL A 92 -13.22 -37.38 -7.79
CA VAL A 92 -13.17 -37.59 -6.34
C VAL A 92 -14.23 -36.70 -5.70
N GLY A 93 -15.36 -37.31 -5.33
CA GLY A 93 -16.46 -36.68 -4.61
C GLY A 93 -16.71 -37.30 -3.23
N LYS A 94 -17.85 -36.95 -2.60
CA LYS A 94 -18.25 -37.34 -1.24
C LYS A 94 -17.95 -38.81 -0.93
N ALA A 95 -16.99 -39.06 -0.04
CA ALA A 95 -16.62 -40.41 0.39
C ALA A 95 -17.47 -40.93 1.57
N ASP A 96 -18.23 -40.05 2.22
CA ASP A 96 -18.96 -40.32 3.46
C ASP A 96 -20.08 -39.28 3.62
N GLU A 97 -21.33 -39.75 3.75
CA GLU A 97 -22.52 -38.89 3.89
C GLU A 97 -22.50 -38.05 5.18
N THR A 98 -21.72 -38.46 6.19
CA THR A 98 -21.58 -37.76 7.47
C THR A 98 -20.67 -36.52 7.41
N ILE A 99 -19.97 -36.30 6.29
CA ILE A 99 -19.09 -35.15 6.11
C ILE A 99 -19.91 -33.93 5.63
N PRO A 100 -19.83 -32.78 6.33
CA PRO A 100 -20.69 -31.62 6.07
C PRO A 100 -20.37 -30.86 4.77
N TYR A 101 -19.12 -30.90 4.30
CA TYR A 101 -18.67 -30.21 3.09
C TYR A 101 -18.34 -31.21 1.98
N ASN A 102 -18.92 -31.02 0.79
CA ASN A 102 -18.68 -31.89 -0.36
C ASN A 102 -17.79 -31.22 -1.40
N PHE A 103 -16.48 -31.47 -1.34
CA PHE A 103 -15.52 -30.99 -2.33
C PHE A 103 -15.42 -31.96 -3.50
N ILE A 104 -15.70 -31.49 -4.71
CA ILE A 104 -15.67 -32.28 -5.95
C ILE A 104 -14.42 -31.88 -6.74
N VAL A 105 -13.34 -32.63 -6.55
CA VAL A 105 -12.04 -32.33 -7.19
C VAL A 105 -11.90 -33.07 -8.51
N ARG A 106 -11.65 -32.33 -9.60
CA ARG A 106 -11.46 -32.87 -10.96
C ARG A 106 -10.65 -31.91 -11.84
N THR A 107 -10.37 -32.28 -13.08
CA THR A 107 -9.90 -31.36 -14.12
C THR A 107 -11.08 -30.68 -14.84
N PRO A 108 -10.86 -29.52 -15.48
CA PRO A 108 -11.86 -28.96 -16.40
C PRO A 108 -12.08 -29.90 -17.58
N LYS A 109 -13.27 -29.87 -18.18
CA LYS A 109 -13.49 -30.52 -19.48
C LYS A 109 -12.63 -29.83 -20.53
N PHE A 110 -11.96 -30.63 -21.35
CA PHE A 110 -11.26 -30.16 -22.53
C PHE A 110 -12.20 -30.17 -23.73
N TYR A 111 -12.30 -29.03 -24.43
CA TYR A 111 -13.22 -28.87 -25.55
C TYR A 111 -12.51 -28.90 -26.90
N TYR A 112 -11.41 -28.16 -27.04
CA TYR A 112 -10.77 -27.95 -28.33
C TYR A 112 -9.32 -27.46 -28.20
N PHE A 113 -8.49 -27.81 -29.17
CA PHE A 113 -7.17 -27.25 -29.36
C PHE A 113 -6.94 -26.95 -30.84
N ASP A 114 -6.63 -25.70 -31.14
CA ASP A 114 -6.14 -25.25 -32.44
C ASP A 114 -4.62 -25.30 -32.46
N GLU A 115 -4.09 -26.40 -33.00
CA GLU A 115 -2.65 -26.63 -33.14
C GLU A 115 -1.96 -25.53 -33.97
N LYS A 116 -2.65 -24.95 -34.96
CA LYS A 116 -2.07 -23.92 -35.83
C LYS A 116 -1.81 -22.61 -35.07
N ASN A 117 -2.72 -22.24 -34.19
CA ASN A 117 -2.65 -20.99 -33.45
C ASN A 117 -2.26 -21.17 -31.97
N ASN A 118 -2.03 -22.40 -31.50
CA ASN A 118 -1.76 -22.74 -30.10
C ASN A 118 -2.85 -22.19 -29.16
N THR A 119 -4.11 -22.37 -29.54
CA THR A 119 -5.28 -21.87 -28.80
C THR A 119 -6.10 -23.04 -28.27
N GLN A 120 -6.20 -23.15 -26.96
CA GLN A 120 -6.96 -24.18 -26.27
C GLN A 120 -8.27 -23.60 -25.72
N VAL A 121 -9.34 -24.38 -25.78
CA VAL A 121 -10.65 -24.07 -25.19
C VAL A 121 -10.99 -25.16 -24.18
N GLN A 122 -11.39 -24.74 -22.98
CA GLN A 122 -11.72 -25.62 -21.87
C GLN A 122 -12.89 -25.08 -21.04
N GLU A 123 -13.43 -25.92 -20.18
CA GLU A 123 -14.48 -25.56 -19.24
C GLU A 123 -14.04 -24.40 -18.34
N LEU A 124 -14.91 -23.40 -18.26
CA LEU A 124 -14.76 -22.29 -17.33
C LEU A 124 -15.41 -22.65 -15.99
N LEU A 125 -14.70 -22.40 -14.89
CA LEU A 125 -15.34 -22.40 -13.57
C LEU A 125 -15.99 -21.04 -13.34
N GLU A 126 -17.32 -21.01 -13.29
CA GLU A 126 -18.09 -19.79 -13.06
C GLU A 126 -17.74 -19.14 -11.70
N ASP A 127 -17.47 -17.84 -11.71
CA ASP A 127 -16.96 -17.06 -10.56
C ASP A 127 -15.79 -17.76 -9.82
N GLY A 128 -14.95 -18.48 -10.56
CA GLY A 128 -13.79 -19.20 -10.03
C GLY A 128 -12.61 -18.28 -9.70
N ILE A 129 -11.94 -18.57 -8.59
CA ILE A 129 -10.66 -17.97 -8.20
C ILE A 129 -9.69 -19.05 -7.73
N ASP A 130 -8.39 -18.77 -7.71
CA ASP A 130 -7.41 -19.72 -7.19
C ASP A 130 -7.51 -19.90 -5.66
N LEU A 131 -7.03 -21.04 -5.17
CA LEU A 131 -7.11 -21.44 -3.76
C LEU A 131 -6.41 -20.45 -2.82
N LYS A 132 -5.31 -19.84 -3.28
CA LYS A 132 -4.58 -18.83 -2.52
C LYS A 132 -5.46 -17.59 -2.33
N MET A 133 -6.07 -17.08 -3.38
CA MET A 133 -6.99 -15.93 -3.32
C MET A 133 -8.29 -16.24 -2.58
N HIS A 134 -8.88 -17.42 -2.77
CA HIS A 134 -10.05 -17.87 -2.00
C HIS A 134 -9.73 -17.86 -0.51
N THR A 135 -8.54 -18.35 -0.13
CA THR A 135 -8.17 -18.43 1.27
C THR A 135 -8.03 -17.05 1.91
N LEU A 136 -7.40 -16.12 1.22
CA LEU A 136 -7.24 -14.75 1.68
C LEU A 136 -8.58 -14.02 1.83
N LYS A 137 -9.52 -14.30 0.92
CA LYS A 137 -10.84 -13.69 0.93
C LYS A 137 -11.78 -14.26 1.99
N ASN A 138 -11.96 -15.58 2.04
CA ASN A 138 -13.08 -16.21 2.74
C ASN A 138 -12.75 -16.67 4.18
N PHE A 139 -11.47 -16.76 4.55
CA PHE A 139 -11.07 -17.12 5.93
C PHE A 139 -10.60 -15.91 6.76
N THR A 140 -11.03 -14.70 6.41
CA THR A 140 -10.73 -13.48 7.18
C THR A 140 -11.89 -13.17 8.13
N GLY A 141 -11.64 -13.15 9.44
CA GLY A 141 -12.66 -12.84 10.46
C GLY A 141 -13.64 -13.97 10.77
N SER A 142 -13.48 -15.15 10.16
CA SER A 142 -14.28 -16.34 10.39
C SER A 142 -13.96 -16.99 11.74
N ASP A 143 -14.94 -17.71 12.31
CA ASP A 143 -14.73 -18.56 13.48
C ASP A 143 -13.59 -19.57 13.23
N LEU A 144 -12.70 -19.72 14.21
CA LEU A 144 -11.48 -20.52 14.06
C LEU A 144 -11.79 -22.02 13.90
N GLU A 145 -12.81 -22.54 14.58
CA GLU A 145 -13.18 -23.96 14.49
C GLU A 145 -13.88 -24.26 13.16
N VAL A 146 -14.70 -23.35 12.65
CA VAL A 146 -15.25 -23.45 11.29
C VAL A 146 -14.11 -23.41 10.26
N THR A 147 -13.20 -22.44 10.37
CA THR A 147 -12.03 -22.30 9.50
C THR A 147 -11.19 -23.56 9.49
N LYS A 148 -10.90 -24.12 10.66
CA LYS A 148 -10.16 -25.36 10.84
C LYS A 148 -10.87 -26.55 10.20
N THR A 149 -12.17 -26.70 10.43
CA THR A 149 -12.96 -27.81 9.89
C THR A 149 -13.00 -27.77 8.36
N GLN A 150 -13.31 -26.62 7.78
CA GLN A 150 -13.36 -26.42 6.33
C GLN A 150 -11.99 -26.65 5.68
N SER A 151 -10.95 -26.03 6.24
CA SER A 151 -9.57 -26.14 5.74
C SER A 151 -9.05 -27.57 5.79
N LEU A 152 -9.26 -28.29 6.90
CA LEU A 152 -8.86 -29.70 7.03
C LEU A 152 -9.55 -30.58 5.99
N GLN A 153 -10.85 -30.38 5.75
CA GLN A 153 -11.60 -31.19 4.78
C GLN A 153 -11.21 -30.87 3.34
N LEU A 154 -11.02 -29.59 3.01
CA LEU A 154 -10.53 -29.13 1.72
C LEU A 154 -9.15 -29.70 1.40
N GLY A 155 -8.20 -29.56 2.34
CA GLY A 155 -6.88 -30.17 2.23
C GLY A 155 -6.98 -31.67 2.02
N LYS A 156 -7.81 -32.37 2.80
CA LYS A 156 -7.99 -33.82 2.68
C LYS A 156 -8.55 -34.26 1.33
N ALA A 157 -9.45 -33.46 0.75
CA ALA A 157 -9.97 -33.71 -0.60
C ALA A 157 -8.87 -33.60 -1.66
N LEU A 158 -8.08 -32.53 -1.61
CA LEU A 158 -6.94 -32.32 -2.52
C LEU A 158 -5.87 -33.41 -2.38
N GLY A 159 -5.54 -33.80 -1.16
CA GLY A 159 -4.56 -34.86 -0.90
C GLY A 159 -5.01 -36.22 -1.44
N ARG A 160 -6.29 -36.57 -1.22
CA ARG A 160 -6.88 -37.80 -1.78
C ARG A 160 -6.87 -37.79 -3.30
N TRP A 161 -7.24 -36.65 -3.89
CA TRP A 161 -7.24 -36.50 -5.34
C TRP A 161 -5.84 -36.67 -5.92
N LEU A 162 -4.81 -36.02 -5.36
CA LEU A 162 -3.44 -36.14 -5.85
C LEU A 162 -2.90 -37.56 -5.71
N LYS A 163 -3.19 -38.23 -4.57
CA LYS A 163 -2.81 -39.64 -4.39
C LYS A 163 -3.49 -40.55 -5.40
N GLY A 164 -4.77 -40.32 -5.65
CA GLY A 164 -5.55 -41.00 -6.69
C GLY A 164 -4.93 -40.80 -8.06
N PHE A 165 -4.57 -39.56 -8.41
CA PHE A 165 -3.92 -39.22 -9.67
C PHE A 165 -2.59 -39.94 -9.83
N HIS A 166 -1.66 -39.85 -8.86
CA HIS A 166 -0.37 -40.55 -8.94
C HIS A 166 -0.53 -42.07 -9.11
N THR A 167 -1.49 -42.65 -8.39
CA THR A 167 -1.76 -44.10 -8.45
C THR A 167 -2.35 -44.50 -9.80
N TRP A 168 -3.30 -43.71 -10.31
CA TRP A 168 -3.95 -43.95 -11.59
C TRP A 168 -2.99 -43.72 -12.76
N ALA A 169 -2.24 -42.62 -12.76
CA ALA A 169 -1.31 -42.24 -13.82
C ALA A 169 -0.14 -43.23 -13.97
N ALA A 170 0.27 -43.88 -12.86
CA ALA A 170 1.24 -44.98 -12.89
C ALA A 170 0.78 -46.18 -13.76
N GLN A 171 -0.54 -46.31 -14.00
CA GLN A 171 -1.14 -47.35 -14.82
C GLN A 171 -1.43 -46.89 -16.26
N GLN A 172 -1.03 -45.66 -16.64
CA GLN A 172 -1.29 -45.06 -17.95
C GLN A 172 -0.02 -44.98 -18.81
N PRO A 173 0.34 -46.03 -19.56
CA PRO A 173 1.56 -46.04 -20.39
C PRO A 173 1.50 -45.06 -21.58
N GLY A 174 0.30 -44.69 -22.03
CA GLY A 174 0.11 -43.63 -23.03
C GLY A 174 0.52 -42.27 -22.47
N LEU A 175 -0.13 -41.87 -21.37
CA LEU A 175 0.16 -40.61 -20.67
C LEU A 175 1.64 -40.50 -20.25
N ARG A 176 2.22 -41.59 -19.71
CA ARG A 176 3.65 -41.62 -19.34
C ARG A 176 4.55 -41.26 -20.53
N ARG A 177 4.31 -41.83 -21.72
CA ARG A 177 5.10 -41.54 -22.91
C ARG A 177 4.96 -40.08 -23.34
N THR A 178 3.77 -39.52 -23.26
CA THR A 178 3.51 -38.11 -23.58
C THR A 178 4.29 -37.19 -22.65
N VAL A 179 4.11 -37.31 -21.33
CA VAL A 179 4.76 -36.40 -20.37
C VAL A 179 6.28 -36.60 -20.30
N ALA A 180 6.80 -37.79 -20.64
CA ALA A 180 8.24 -38.04 -20.78
C ALA A 180 8.89 -37.25 -21.91
N ALA A 181 8.11 -36.76 -22.89
CA ALA A 181 8.60 -35.88 -23.93
C ALA A 181 8.84 -34.44 -23.43
N ASN A 182 8.29 -34.06 -22.27
CA ASN A 182 8.39 -32.71 -21.71
C ASN A 182 9.72 -32.42 -21.00
N LYS A 183 10.84 -32.88 -21.59
CA LYS A 183 12.18 -32.82 -20.99
C LYS A 183 12.67 -31.39 -20.74
N GLU A 184 12.29 -30.46 -21.60
CA GLU A 184 12.72 -29.06 -21.47
C GLU A 184 12.12 -28.41 -20.21
N LEU A 185 10.81 -28.57 -19.98
CA LEU A 185 10.16 -28.04 -18.79
C LEU A 185 10.55 -28.83 -17.54
N GLN A 186 10.84 -30.13 -17.67
CA GLN A 186 11.42 -30.93 -16.58
C GLN A 186 12.77 -30.38 -16.14
N GLN A 187 13.67 -30.10 -17.10
CA GLN A 187 14.97 -29.52 -16.82
C GLN A 187 14.85 -28.10 -16.24
N LEU A 188 13.90 -27.30 -16.73
CA LEU A 188 13.62 -25.96 -16.21
C LEU A 188 13.17 -26.02 -14.75
N LYS A 189 12.16 -26.84 -14.43
CA LYS A 189 11.65 -26.98 -13.05
C LYS A 189 12.72 -27.55 -12.11
N HIS A 190 13.53 -28.50 -12.58
CA HIS A 190 14.69 -29.01 -11.83
C HIS A 190 15.72 -27.92 -11.54
N SER A 191 16.07 -27.11 -12.54
CA SER A 191 17.02 -26.01 -12.39
C SER A 191 16.53 -24.99 -11.37
N ILE A 192 15.25 -24.64 -11.42
CA ILE A 192 14.64 -23.70 -10.47
C ILE A 192 14.63 -24.28 -9.05
N ASN A 193 14.24 -25.53 -8.86
CA ASN A 193 14.15 -26.13 -7.53
C ASN A 193 15.54 -26.37 -6.91
N PHE A 194 16.51 -26.85 -7.68
CA PHE A 194 17.75 -27.40 -7.12
C PHE A 194 19.02 -26.66 -7.56
N SER A 195 19.15 -26.28 -8.83
CA SER A 195 20.34 -25.55 -9.29
C SER A 195 20.41 -24.14 -8.70
N TRP A 196 19.27 -23.45 -8.60
CA TRP A 196 19.19 -22.11 -8.02
C TRP A 196 19.52 -22.03 -6.54
N LEU A 197 19.52 -23.14 -5.79
CA LEU A 197 19.88 -23.12 -4.36
C LEU A 197 21.25 -22.46 -4.13
N LEU A 198 22.25 -22.82 -4.94
CA LEU A 198 23.59 -22.25 -4.85
C LEU A 198 23.63 -20.78 -5.32
N ASP A 199 22.80 -20.40 -6.28
CA ASP A 199 22.68 -19.00 -6.69
C ASP A 199 22.00 -18.15 -5.62
N ARG A 200 21.03 -18.72 -4.89
CA ARG A 200 20.41 -18.07 -3.73
C ARG A 200 21.39 -17.88 -2.59
N VAL A 201 22.31 -18.82 -2.36
CA VAL A 201 23.40 -18.60 -1.39
C VAL A 201 24.25 -17.39 -1.76
N LYS A 202 24.59 -17.20 -3.05
CA LYS A 202 25.34 -16.01 -3.51
C LYS A 202 24.55 -14.72 -3.31
N GLN A 203 23.23 -14.75 -3.50
CA GLN A 203 22.35 -13.60 -3.34
C GLN A 203 22.11 -13.25 -1.87
N PHE A 204 22.02 -14.26 -0.99
CA PHE A 204 21.71 -14.11 0.43
C PHE A 204 22.76 -14.80 1.32
N PRO A 205 24.05 -14.40 1.25
CA PRO A 205 25.13 -15.09 1.94
C PRO A 205 24.99 -15.04 3.47
N ASN A 206 24.40 -13.97 4.01
CA ASN A 206 24.18 -13.82 5.45
C ASN A 206 23.08 -14.74 6.00
N ILE A 207 22.21 -15.27 5.12
CA ILE A 207 21.06 -16.09 5.49
C ILE A 207 21.36 -17.56 5.23
N LEU A 208 21.80 -17.85 4.00
CA LEU A 208 21.99 -19.19 3.49
C LEU A 208 23.44 -19.69 3.62
N GLY A 209 24.38 -18.81 3.96
CA GLY A 209 25.79 -19.18 4.12
C GLY A 209 26.01 -20.31 5.13
N GLY A 210 26.97 -21.18 4.84
CA GLY A 210 27.24 -22.40 5.60
C GLY A 210 26.41 -23.62 5.17
N ALA A 211 25.46 -23.49 4.24
CA ALA A 211 24.68 -24.60 3.69
C ALA A 211 25.13 -25.03 2.28
N GLU A 212 26.22 -24.45 1.74
CA GLU A 212 26.70 -24.66 0.37
C GLU A 212 26.93 -26.14 0.06
N ASP A 213 27.60 -26.85 0.96
CA ASP A 213 27.93 -28.26 0.78
C ASP A 213 26.67 -29.12 0.76
N VAL A 214 25.73 -28.87 1.68
CA VAL A 214 24.44 -29.58 1.73
C VAL A 214 23.63 -29.31 0.46
N PHE A 215 23.50 -28.04 0.05
CA PHE A 215 22.75 -27.66 -1.16
C PHE A 215 23.36 -28.28 -2.41
N LYS A 216 24.69 -28.39 -2.48
CA LYS A 216 25.40 -29.07 -3.56
C LYS A 216 25.09 -30.57 -3.59
N GLU A 217 25.08 -31.24 -2.45
CA GLU A 217 24.72 -32.66 -2.39
C GLU A 217 23.24 -32.92 -2.70
N VAL A 218 22.34 -32.05 -2.25
CA VAL A 218 20.92 -32.06 -2.63
C VAL A 218 20.75 -31.91 -4.13
N GLY A 219 21.49 -30.98 -4.75
CA GLY A 219 21.51 -30.81 -6.21
C GLY A 219 21.98 -32.05 -6.95
N LYS A 220 23.04 -32.73 -6.46
CA LYS A 220 23.52 -34.00 -7.03
C LYS A 220 22.50 -35.12 -6.87
N MET A 221 21.87 -35.23 -5.70
CA MET A 221 20.82 -36.21 -5.45
C MET A 221 19.66 -36.02 -6.42
N ALA A 222 19.15 -34.79 -6.56
CA ALA A 222 18.06 -34.50 -7.48
C ALA A 222 18.44 -34.73 -8.94
N ALA A 223 19.70 -34.49 -9.33
CA ALA A 223 20.19 -34.80 -10.67
C ALA A 223 20.26 -36.32 -10.93
N ALA A 224 20.75 -37.10 -9.95
CA ALA A 224 20.79 -38.55 -10.05
C ALA A 224 19.39 -39.18 -10.13
N GLU A 225 18.40 -38.60 -9.44
CA GLU A 225 17.00 -39.04 -9.53
C GLU A 225 16.43 -38.92 -10.95
N LEU A 226 16.80 -37.88 -11.71
CA LEU A 226 16.34 -37.68 -13.09
C LEU A 226 16.86 -38.76 -14.06
N GLU A 227 18.01 -39.36 -13.77
CA GLU A 227 18.62 -40.41 -14.60
C GLU A 227 18.01 -41.80 -14.32
N ASP A 228 17.35 -41.99 -13.19
CA ASP A 228 16.75 -43.26 -12.80
C ASP A 228 15.24 -43.30 -13.11
N ASP A 229 14.90 -43.56 -14.37
CA ASP A 229 13.49 -43.63 -14.85
C ASP A 229 12.62 -44.62 -14.05
N SER A 230 13.23 -45.67 -13.48
CA SER A 230 12.53 -46.69 -12.68
C SER A 230 11.90 -46.12 -11.40
N GLN A 231 12.42 -44.99 -10.95
CA GLN A 231 12.02 -44.31 -9.73
C GLN A 231 11.09 -43.11 -9.98
N LEU A 232 10.79 -42.81 -11.24
CA LEU A 232 10.00 -41.65 -11.64
C LEU A 232 8.60 -42.04 -12.08
N GLN A 233 7.64 -41.16 -11.83
CA GLN A 233 6.21 -41.34 -12.14
C GLN A 233 5.67 -40.12 -12.87
N VAL A 234 4.49 -40.26 -13.47
CA VAL A 234 3.77 -39.10 -14.00
C VAL A 234 3.36 -38.22 -12.82
N ILE A 235 3.76 -36.95 -12.87
CA ILE A 235 3.38 -35.92 -11.90
C ILE A 235 2.78 -34.72 -12.63
N HIS A 236 2.05 -33.87 -11.91
CA HIS A 236 1.57 -32.61 -12.44
C HIS A 236 2.72 -31.63 -12.69
N GLY A 237 3.77 -31.65 -11.87
CA GLY A 237 5.00 -30.88 -12.07
C GLY A 237 4.93 -29.41 -11.67
N ASP A 238 3.72 -28.88 -11.50
CA ASP A 238 3.42 -27.55 -10.97
C ASP A 238 2.13 -27.57 -10.13
N PHE A 239 2.06 -28.49 -9.17
CA PHE A 239 0.89 -28.65 -8.31
C PHE A 239 0.96 -27.70 -7.10
N TRP A 240 0.35 -26.52 -7.22
CA TRP A 240 0.31 -25.50 -6.15
C TRP A 240 -1.04 -24.80 -6.04
N THR A 241 -1.21 -24.00 -4.99
CA THR A 241 -2.46 -23.29 -4.67
C THR A 241 -2.97 -22.37 -5.79
N GLY A 242 -2.09 -21.86 -6.66
CA GLY A 242 -2.46 -21.06 -7.84
C GLY A 242 -3.13 -21.86 -8.96
N ASN A 243 -2.89 -23.17 -9.02
CA ASN A 243 -3.43 -24.08 -10.05
C ASN A 243 -4.65 -24.89 -9.55
N ILE A 244 -5.23 -24.46 -8.42
CA ILE A 244 -6.45 -25.03 -7.85
C ILE A 244 -7.53 -23.95 -7.89
N LEU A 245 -8.51 -24.09 -8.78
CA LEU A 245 -9.65 -23.15 -8.85
C LEU A 245 -10.85 -23.68 -8.06
N LEU A 246 -11.55 -22.78 -7.37
CA LEU A 246 -12.81 -23.04 -6.68
C LEU A 246 -13.71 -21.80 -6.71
N PRO A 247 -15.02 -21.92 -6.45
CA PRO A 247 -15.91 -20.76 -6.41
C PRO A 247 -15.42 -19.68 -5.45
N LYS A 248 -15.59 -18.43 -5.85
CA LYS A 248 -15.28 -17.25 -5.02
C LYS A 248 -16.16 -17.12 -3.79
N ALA A 249 -17.36 -17.70 -3.84
CA ALA A 249 -18.30 -17.73 -2.73
C ALA A 249 -17.71 -18.49 -1.50
N PRO A 250 -18.08 -18.12 -0.27
CA PRO A 250 -17.68 -18.86 0.92
C PRO A 250 -18.14 -20.32 0.88
N ILE A 251 -17.35 -21.21 1.48
CA ILE A 251 -17.69 -22.64 1.61
C ILE A 251 -18.91 -22.78 2.52
N GLN A 252 -19.94 -23.49 2.05
CA GLN A 252 -21.20 -23.73 2.75
C GLN A 252 -21.47 -25.22 2.92
N GLU A 253 -22.16 -25.58 4.01
CA GLU A 253 -22.56 -26.96 4.28
C GLU A 253 -23.69 -27.40 3.34
N GLY A 254 -23.64 -28.66 2.90
CA GLY A 254 -24.67 -29.23 2.03
C GLY A 254 -24.68 -28.71 0.59
N VAL A 255 -23.77 -27.78 0.24
CA VAL A 255 -23.57 -27.30 -1.13
C VAL A 255 -22.35 -28.00 -1.72
N ASP A 256 -22.46 -28.46 -2.96
CA ASP A 256 -21.33 -29.04 -3.69
C ASP A 256 -20.32 -27.94 -4.07
N ILE A 257 -19.06 -28.14 -3.70
CA ILE A 257 -17.97 -27.21 -4.00
C ILE A 257 -17.11 -27.79 -5.13
N PRO A 258 -17.31 -27.36 -6.40
CA PRO A 258 -16.46 -27.79 -7.50
C PRO A 258 -15.04 -27.25 -7.33
N ILE A 259 -14.04 -28.09 -7.60
CA ILE A 259 -12.62 -27.71 -7.56
C ILE A 259 -11.95 -28.21 -8.83
N PHE A 260 -11.32 -27.29 -9.57
CA PHE A 260 -10.59 -27.63 -10.79
C PHE A 260 -9.08 -27.61 -10.54
N VAL A 261 -8.42 -28.71 -10.93
CA VAL A 261 -6.97 -28.80 -11.07
C VAL A 261 -6.61 -28.44 -12.51
N ILE A 262 -5.90 -27.33 -12.69
CA ILE A 262 -5.62 -26.71 -13.99
C ILE A 262 -4.11 -26.63 -14.28
N ASP A 263 -3.77 -26.19 -15.48
CA ASP A 263 -2.40 -25.86 -15.92
C ASP A 263 -1.45 -27.07 -15.99
N TRP A 264 -1.76 -27.98 -16.91
CA TRP A 264 -1.03 -29.24 -17.08
C TRP A 264 0.20 -29.14 -18.01
N GLU A 265 0.54 -27.95 -18.46
CA GLU A 265 1.62 -27.72 -19.42
C GLU A 265 3.01 -28.12 -18.87
N MET A 266 3.16 -28.11 -17.54
CA MET A 266 4.37 -28.53 -16.82
C MET A 266 4.37 -30.02 -16.43
N SER A 267 3.38 -30.81 -16.85
CA SER A 267 3.34 -32.24 -16.52
C SER A 267 4.55 -32.96 -17.09
N GLN A 268 5.13 -33.83 -16.27
CA GLN A 268 6.44 -34.42 -16.50
C GLN A 268 6.58 -35.76 -15.78
N ILE A 269 7.66 -36.47 -16.10
CA ILE A 269 8.11 -37.63 -15.32
C ILE A 269 8.96 -37.11 -14.15
N GLY A 270 8.59 -37.45 -12.92
CA GLY A 270 9.25 -36.92 -11.73
C GLY A 270 8.94 -37.72 -10.48
N LYS A 271 9.53 -37.31 -9.35
CA LYS A 271 9.20 -37.88 -8.04
C LYS A 271 7.88 -37.29 -7.54
N PRO A 272 6.93 -38.12 -7.02
CA PRO A 272 5.69 -37.62 -6.41
C PRO A 272 5.90 -36.60 -5.28
N SER A 273 7.06 -36.63 -4.62
CA SER A 273 7.45 -35.66 -3.59
C SER A 273 7.57 -34.23 -4.12
N LEU A 274 7.73 -34.03 -5.44
CA LEU A 274 7.74 -32.71 -6.06
C LEU A 274 6.38 -32.03 -5.94
N ASP A 275 5.30 -32.70 -6.37
CA ASP A 275 3.92 -32.18 -6.27
C ASP A 275 3.49 -32.03 -4.81
N VAL A 276 3.78 -33.03 -3.97
CA VAL A 276 3.42 -32.99 -2.54
C VAL A 276 4.15 -31.86 -1.83
N GLY A 277 5.47 -31.74 -2.03
CA GLY A 277 6.28 -30.72 -1.37
C GLY A 277 5.92 -29.30 -1.83
N GLN A 278 5.65 -29.10 -3.13
CA GLN A 278 5.23 -27.80 -3.65
C GLN A 278 3.88 -27.37 -3.07
N MET A 279 2.86 -28.24 -3.08
CA MET A 279 1.55 -27.90 -2.51
C MET A 279 1.62 -27.62 -1.01
N LEU A 280 2.36 -28.44 -0.25
CA LEU A 280 2.54 -28.22 1.19
C LEU A 280 3.18 -26.87 1.50
N THR A 281 4.22 -26.52 0.74
CA THR A 281 4.91 -25.24 0.91
C THR A 281 3.98 -24.08 0.62
N GLU A 282 3.23 -24.15 -0.49
CA GLU A 282 2.34 -23.08 -0.93
C GLU A 282 1.12 -22.89 -0.02
N MET A 283 0.64 -23.96 0.61
CA MET A 283 -0.35 -23.88 1.70
C MET A 283 0.26 -23.26 2.97
N TYR A 284 1.48 -23.69 3.33
CA TYR A 284 2.16 -23.18 4.52
C TYR A 284 2.58 -21.72 4.38
N GLU A 285 2.89 -21.26 3.17
CA GLU A 285 3.21 -19.86 2.89
C GLU A 285 2.06 -18.90 3.24
N LEU A 286 0.79 -19.35 3.20
CA LEU A 286 -0.34 -18.56 3.69
C LEU A 286 -0.23 -18.30 5.19
N LYS A 287 0.30 -19.25 5.96
CA LYS A 287 0.61 -19.06 7.38
C LYS A 287 1.88 -18.22 7.56
N LEU A 288 2.95 -18.56 6.84
CA LEU A 288 4.26 -17.91 6.97
C LEU A 288 4.21 -16.41 6.61
N TYR A 289 3.57 -16.07 5.50
CA TYR A 289 3.57 -14.71 4.96
C TYR A 289 2.34 -13.90 5.34
N LYS A 290 1.17 -14.54 5.50
CA LYS A 290 -0.12 -13.86 5.68
C LYS A 290 -0.79 -14.16 7.01
N ASP A 291 -0.12 -14.90 7.90
CA ASP A 291 -0.62 -15.37 9.20
C ASP A 291 -2.03 -15.98 9.13
N LYS A 292 -2.30 -16.77 8.09
CA LYS A 292 -3.59 -17.47 7.92
C LYS A 292 -3.49 -18.90 8.47
N PRO A 293 -4.14 -19.22 9.62
CA PRO A 293 -4.16 -20.59 10.16
C PRO A 293 -4.76 -21.60 9.19
N ALA A 294 -5.68 -21.16 8.32
CA ALA A 294 -6.27 -21.97 7.26
C ALA A 294 -5.21 -22.69 6.40
N GLY A 295 -4.10 -22.02 6.08
CA GLY A 295 -2.99 -22.62 5.31
C GLY A 295 -2.40 -23.86 5.99
N LEU A 296 -2.13 -23.76 7.29
CA LEU A 296 -1.60 -24.87 8.08
C LEU A 296 -2.63 -26.01 8.22
N PHE A 297 -3.90 -25.68 8.47
CA PHE A 297 -4.97 -26.67 8.56
C PHE A 297 -5.20 -27.39 7.23
N MET A 298 -5.12 -26.68 6.10
CA MET A 298 -5.16 -27.29 4.77
C MET A 298 -3.98 -28.23 4.56
N ALA A 299 -2.75 -27.84 4.92
CA ALA A 299 -1.58 -28.71 4.80
C ALA A 299 -1.74 -29.99 5.64
N GLN A 300 -2.25 -29.89 6.88
CA GLN A 300 -2.57 -31.04 7.73
C GLN A 300 -3.62 -31.97 7.10
N GLY A 301 -4.69 -31.37 6.57
CA GLY A 301 -5.71 -32.09 5.82
C GLY A 301 -5.12 -32.82 4.62
N PHE A 302 -4.27 -32.13 3.86
CA PHE A 302 -3.65 -32.60 2.64
C PHE A 302 -2.80 -33.85 2.86
N ILE A 303 -1.92 -33.85 3.87
CA ILE A 303 -1.11 -35.03 4.18
C ILE A 303 -1.99 -36.20 4.63
N LYS A 304 -2.98 -35.93 5.48
CA LYS A 304 -3.94 -36.95 5.91
C LYS A 304 -4.75 -37.52 4.74
N GLY A 305 -5.03 -36.70 3.73
CA GLY A 305 -5.72 -37.09 2.50
C GLY A 305 -4.84 -37.91 1.56
N TYR A 306 -3.58 -37.49 1.38
CA TYR A 306 -2.60 -38.17 0.54
C TYR A 306 -2.22 -39.55 1.11
N GLY A 307 -2.24 -39.67 2.44
CA GLY A 307 -2.02 -40.91 3.15
C GLY A 307 -0.55 -41.17 3.49
N PRO A 308 -0.25 -42.33 4.10
CA PRO A 308 1.08 -42.66 4.56
C PRO A 308 2.07 -42.80 3.40
N VAL A 309 3.31 -42.38 3.64
CA VAL A 309 4.46 -42.49 2.73
C VAL A 309 5.63 -43.17 3.44
N SER A 310 6.63 -43.65 2.69
CA SER A 310 7.85 -44.17 3.31
C SER A 310 8.66 -43.05 3.99
N GLU A 311 9.50 -43.41 4.96
CA GLU A 311 10.39 -42.46 5.64
C GLU A 311 11.28 -41.71 4.64
N ASP A 312 11.88 -42.41 3.66
CA ASP A 312 12.68 -41.76 2.62
C ASP A 312 11.87 -40.79 1.76
N CYS A 313 10.60 -41.09 1.47
CA CYS A 313 9.71 -40.18 0.75
C CYS A 313 9.36 -38.94 1.59
N ALA A 314 9.18 -39.10 2.90
CA ALA A 314 8.95 -37.98 3.81
C ALA A 314 10.15 -37.03 3.86
N PHE A 315 11.36 -37.55 4.05
CA PHE A 315 12.58 -36.73 4.02
C PHE A 315 12.79 -36.07 2.65
N ARG A 316 12.56 -36.80 1.55
CA ARG A 316 12.66 -36.23 0.20
C ARG A 316 11.63 -35.13 -0.06
N THR A 317 10.43 -35.25 0.51
CA THR A 317 9.38 -34.23 0.47
C THR A 317 9.78 -33.01 1.30
N ALA A 318 10.37 -33.20 2.49
CA ALA A 318 10.90 -32.10 3.28
C ALA A 318 12.01 -31.33 2.54
N ILE A 319 12.93 -32.03 1.86
CA ILE A 319 13.92 -31.39 0.98
C ILE A 319 13.24 -30.57 -0.11
N GLN A 320 12.17 -31.08 -0.74
CA GLN A 320 11.40 -30.32 -1.72
C GLN A 320 10.76 -29.07 -1.10
N VAL A 321 10.19 -29.17 0.11
CA VAL A 321 9.60 -28.03 0.81
C VAL A 321 10.64 -26.94 1.04
N GLY A 322 11.78 -27.30 1.61
CA GLY A 322 12.84 -26.32 1.86
C GLY A 322 13.43 -25.74 0.58
N ALA A 323 13.57 -26.56 -0.48
CA ALA A 323 14.02 -26.09 -1.79
C ALA A 323 13.05 -25.08 -2.41
N HIS A 324 11.73 -25.34 -2.32
CA HIS A 324 10.71 -24.42 -2.80
C HIS A 324 10.70 -23.10 -2.01
N LEU A 325 10.84 -23.14 -0.68
CA LEU A 325 10.96 -21.95 0.15
C LEU A 325 12.17 -21.08 -0.26
N VAL A 326 13.33 -21.69 -0.51
CA VAL A 326 14.56 -20.97 -0.91
C VAL A 326 14.46 -20.42 -2.34
N SER A 327 13.94 -21.21 -3.28
CA SER A 327 13.94 -20.85 -4.70
C SER A 327 12.76 -19.97 -5.11
N PHE A 328 11.55 -20.30 -4.67
CA PHE A 328 10.33 -19.55 -4.98
C PHE A 328 9.91 -18.65 -3.83
N GLY A 329 9.84 -19.18 -2.60
CA GLY A 329 9.35 -18.44 -1.44
C GLY A 329 10.10 -17.14 -1.21
N MET A 330 11.42 -17.12 -1.44
CA MET A 330 12.24 -15.91 -1.33
C MET A 330 12.14 -14.93 -2.52
N SER A 331 11.46 -15.31 -3.60
CA SER A 331 11.49 -14.64 -4.90
C SER A 331 10.19 -13.95 -5.28
N VAL A 332 9.08 -14.28 -4.63
CA VAL A 332 7.77 -13.72 -4.97
C VAL A 332 7.69 -12.27 -4.46
N GLN A 333 7.82 -11.32 -5.38
CA GLN A 333 7.73 -9.89 -5.07
C GLN A 333 6.36 -9.55 -4.48
N GLY A 334 6.34 -8.77 -3.39
CA GLY A 334 5.10 -8.34 -2.71
C GLY A 334 4.40 -9.41 -1.87
N TRP A 335 4.90 -10.64 -1.83
CA TRP A 335 4.28 -11.72 -1.04
C TRP A 335 4.55 -11.59 0.46
N GLY A 336 5.75 -11.16 0.84
CA GLY A 336 6.17 -11.01 2.23
C GLY A 336 7.11 -9.84 2.45
N SER A 337 7.31 -9.49 3.73
CA SER A 337 8.32 -8.53 4.15
C SER A 337 9.75 -9.01 3.88
N VAL A 338 10.75 -8.10 3.90
CA VAL A 338 12.16 -8.54 3.78
C VAL A 338 12.47 -9.51 4.91
N GLU A 339 12.01 -9.21 6.13
CA GLU A 339 12.19 -10.05 7.29
C GLU A 339 11.53 -11.42 7.13
N GLN A 340 10.29 -11.47 6.62
CA GLN A 340 9.61 -12.74 6.33
C GLN A 340 10.27 -13.52 5.18
N VAL A 341 10.79 -12.84 4.15
CA VAL A 341 11.54 -13.46 3.05
C VAL A 341 12.85 -14.05 3.56
N GLU A 342 13.56 -13.34 4.43
CA GLU A 342 14.76 -13.86 5.08
C GLU A 342 14.41 -15.02 6.04
N GLU A 343 13.31 -14.94 6.80
CA GLU A 343 12.83 -16.02 7.65
C GLU A 343 12.43 -17.25 6.84
N CYS A 344 11.75 -17.07 5.71
CA CYS A 344 11.47 -18.10 4.73
C CYS A 344 12.76 -18.77 4.24
N GLY A 345 13.79 -17.98 3.93
CA GLY A 345 15.11 -18.49 3.56
C GLY A 345 15.80 -19.28 4.67
N ARG A 346 15.78 -18.77 5.91
CA ARG A 346 16.33 -19.48 7.08
C ARG A 346 15.61 -20.80 7.31
N LEU A 347 14.27 -20.77 7.30
CA LEU A 347 13.43 -21.95 7.46
C LEU A 347 13.69 -22.98 6.35
N GLY A 348 13.75 -22.53 5.10
CA GLY A 348 14.04 -23.40 3.96
C GLY A 348 15.41 -24.06 4.06
N LYS A 349 16.45 -23.29 4.43
CA LYS A 349 17.78 -23.83 4.74
C LYS A 349 17.73 -24.87 5.86
N ASP A 350 17.12 -24.53 6.99
CA ASP A 350 17.06 -25.41 8.15
C ASP A 350 16.34 -26.73 7.79
N ILE A 351 15.21 -26.66 7.08
CA ILE A 351 14.48 -27.85 6.61
C ILE A 351 15.37 -28.72 5.71
N ILE A 352 16.06 -28.13 4.74
CA ILE A 352 16.95 -28.89 3.83
C ILE A 352 18.06 -29.58 4.63
N THR A 353 18.76 -28.86 5.51
CA THR A 353 19.89 -29.38 6.27
C THR A 353 19.48 -30.52 7.19
N HIS A 354 18.41 -30.36 7.97
CA HIS A 354 17.94 -31.41 8.86
C HIS A 354 17.41 -32.63 8.10
N ALA A 355 16.68 -32.42 6.99
CA ALA A 355 16.19 -33.51 6.18
C ALA A 355 17.32 -34.28 5.48
N TRP A 356 18.40 -33.59 5.09
CA TRP A 356 19.59 -34.19 4.49
C TRP A 356 20.37 -35.06 5.50
N GLU A 357 20.56 -34.55 6.72
CA GLU A 357 21.25 -35.28 7.80
C GLU A 357 20.41 -36.42 8.39
N LYS A 358 19.13 -36.53 7.99
CA LYS A 358 18.12 -37.38 8.63
C LYS A 358 18.06 -37.14 10.14
N ASP A 359 18.30 -35.89 10.57
CA ASP A 359 18.36 -35.53 11.99
C ASP A 359 16.95 -35.64 12.61
N ARG A 360 16.89 -36.29 13.78
CA ARG A 360 15.66 -36.63 14.50
C ARG A 360 15.37 -35.70 15.67
N ARG A 361 16.16 -34.64 15.85
CA ARG A 361 15.98 -33.67 16.93
C ARG A 361 14.78 -32.77 16.62
N GLU A 362 13.82 -32.70 17.56
CA GLU A 362 12.68 -31.77 17.51
C GLU A 362 13.20 -30.33 17.58
N ASP A 363 13.45 -29.73 16.42
CA ASP A 363 13.93 -28.37 16.34
C ASP A 363 12.77 -27.39 16.56
N LYS A 364 12.84 -26.57 17.61
CA LYS A 364 11.74 -25.77 18.16
C LYS A 364 11.16 -24.71 17.20
N LYS A 365 11.75 -24.51 16.01
CA LYS A 365 11.29 -23.58 14.97
C LYS A 365 10.67 -24.26 13.74
N ALA A 366 10.95 -25.54 13.50
CA ALA A 366 10.30 -26.35 12.46
C ALA A 366 9.07 -27.12 12.99
N VAL A 367 8.66 -26.83 14.24
CA VAL A 367 7.60 -27.51 15.01
C VAL A 367 6.26 -27.58 14.27
N ASP A 368 5.94 -26.61 13.41
CA ASP A 368 4.65 -26.58 12.71
C ASP A 368 4.61 -27.53 11.49
N LEU A 369 5.77 -27.86 10.91
CA LEU A 369 5.91 -28.80 9.79
C LEU A 369 6.43 -30.19 10.22
N ALA A 370 7.01 -30.32 11.41
CA ALA A 370 7.50 -31.62 11.92
C ALA A 370 6.38 -32.69 12.08
N PRO A 371 5.17 -32.37 12.57
CA PRO A 371 4.02 -33.30 12.59
C PRO A 371 3.51 -33.65 11.19
N LEU A 372 3.83 -32.83 10.19
CA LEU A 372 3.49 -33.05 8.78
C LEU A 372 4.48 -34.05 8.11
N MET A 373 5.69 -34.21 8.63
CA MET A 373 6.76 -35.03 8.03
C MET A 373 7.06 -36.34 8.76
N THR A 374 6.39 -36.64 9.88
CA THR A 374 6.54 -37.90 10.62
C THR A 374 5.29 -38.79 10.48
N THR A 375 5.45 -39.98 9.88
CA THR A 375 4.38 -40.98 9.84
C THR A 375 4.21 -41.66 11.21
N ALA A 376 3.01 -41.52 11.77
CA ALA A 376 2.30 -42.43 12.67
C ALA A 376 3.15 -43.50 13.40
N ALA A 377 3.65 -43.15 14.59
CA ALA A 377 3.92 -44.12 15.66
C ALA A 377 3.91 -43.44 17.03
N ALA A 378 2.74 -43.05 17.53
CA ALA A 378 2.37 -43.08 18.95
C ALA A 378 1.01 -42.41 19.16
N ALA A 379 0.24 -43.00 20.07
CA ALA A 379 -1.01 -42.46 20.59
C ALA A 379 -0.84 -41.03 21.13
N ALA A 380 -1.96 -40.30 21.16
CA ALA A 380 -2.13 -38.94 21.65
C ALA A 380 -1.29 -38.57 22.89
N PRO A 381 -0.98 -37.27 23.03
CA PRO A 381 -1.14 -36.64 24.32
C PRO A 381 -2.10 -35.45 24.25
N ALA A 382 -2.71 -35.23 25.40
CA ALA A 382 -3.78 -34.30 25.69
C ALA A 382 -3.49 -32.84 25.28
N GLU A 383 -4.58 -32.13 24.99
CA GLU A 383 -4.68 -30.67 24.98
C GLU A 383 -3.89 -30.06 26.15
N THR A 384 -2.91 -29.23 25.82
CA THR A 384 -2.37 -28.26 26.78
C THR A 384 -2.64 -26.88 26.21
N ALA A 385 -3.53 -26.16 26.88
CA ALA A 385 -3.76 -24.73 26.66
C ALA A 385 -2.42 -23.98 26.73
N GLY A 386 -2.05 -23.31 25.63
CA GLY A 386 -0.82 -22.54 25.57
C GLY A 386 -0.82 -21.40 26.59
N SER A 387 0.22 -21.32 27.41
CA SER A 387 0.38 -20.24 28.39
C SER A 387 0.55 -18.88 27.68
N SER A 388 -0.29 -17.92 28.01
CA SER A 388 -0.21 -16.50 27.59
C SER A 388 1.19 -15.91 27.83
N ARG A 389 1.82 -15.33 26.82
CA ARG A 389 3.15 -14.69 26.96
C ARG A 389 3.01 -13.32 27.66
N PRO A 390 3.82 -13.02 28.69
CA PRO A 390 3.75 -11.73 29.37
C PRO A 390 4.33 -10.60 28.50
N CYS A 391 3.74 -9.41 28.61
CA CYS A 391 4.13 -8.18 27.94
C CYS A 391 5.63 -7.90 28.10
N ASN A 392 6.32 -7.65 27.00
CA ASN A 392 7.76 -7.44 26.98
C ASN A 392 8.22 -6.23 27.81
N ARG A 393 7.35 -5.24 28.04
CA ARG A 393 7.67 -4.00 28.79
C ARG A 393 7.34 -4.08 30.26
N CYS A 394 6.07 -4.31 30.60
CA CYS A 394 5.64 -4.29 32.00
C CYS A 394 5.79 -5.65 32.68
N LYS A 395 5.83 -6.76 31.93
CA LYS A 395 5.82 -8.13 32.46
C LYS A 395 4.58 -8.54 33.28
N ASP A 396 3.67 -7.60 33.55
CA ASP A 396 2.49 -7.79 34.41
C ASP A 396 1.22 -8.23 33.68
N GLN A 397 1.08 -7.85 32.41
CA GLN A 397 -0.12 -8.09 31.58
C GLN A 397 0.25 -8.98 30.40
N GLU A 398 -0.71 -9.64 29.78
CA GLU A 398 -0.48 -10.40 28.55
C GLU A 398 -0.02 -9.49 27.41
N GLY A 399 1.01 -9.92 26.67
CA GLY A 399 1.50 -9.25 25.48
C GLY A 399 0.75 -9.73 24.25
N THR A 400 -0.24 -8.96 23.80
CA THR A 400 -1.09 -9.32 22.64
C THR A 400 -0.84 -8.48 21.39
N ILE A 401 -0.13 -7.35 21.51
CA ILE A 401 0.11 -6.43 20.41
C ILE A 401 1.57 -6.53 20.00
N GLU A 402 1.83 -6.85 18.74
CA GLU A 402 3.19 -6.86 18.22
C GLU A 402 3.69 -5.42 17.99
N LEU A 403 4.82 -5.11 18.62
CA LEU A 403 5.57 -3.87 18.51
C LEU A 403 6.93 -4.21 17.90
N ARG A 404 7.43 -3.31 17.05
CA ARG A 404 8.63 -3.46 16.19
C ARG A 404 9.69 -4.45 16.72
N GLY A 405 10.11 -5.40 15.88
CA GLY A 405 11.18 -6.35 16.21
C GLY A 405 10.74 -7.50 17.12
N ALA A 406 9.56 -8.07 16.87
CA ALA A 406 8.95 -9.18 17.62
C ALA A 406 8.70 -8.91 19.12
N GLU A 407 8.55 -7.63 19.51
CA GLU A 407 8.23 -7.23 20.89
C GLU A 407 6.71 -7.32 21.12
N THR A 408 6.21 -8.31 21.86
CA THR A 408 4.77 -8.36 22.21
C THR A 408 4.46 -7.51 23.45
N VAL A 409 3.56 -6.54 23.33
CA VAL A 409 3.21 -5.61 24.42
C VAL A 409 1.71 -5.61 24.71
N CYS A 410 1.35 -5.24 25.93
CA CYS A 410 -0.06 -5.02 26.29
C CYS A 410 -0.56 -3.67 25.76
N LYS A 411 -1.88 -3.50 25.74
CA LYS A 411 -2.60 -2.28 25.31
C LYS A 411 -2.04 -1.00 25.93
N THR A 412 -1.79 -1.00 27.25
CA THR A 412 -1.28 0.17 27.99
C THR A 412 0.14 0.54 27.55
N CYS A 413 1.01 -0.46 27.39
CA CYS A 413 2.39 -0.26 26.95
C CYS A 413 2.47 0.21 25.50
N PHE A 414 1.56 -0.25 24.64
CA PHE A 414 1.43 0.23 23.26
C PHE A 414 0.95 1.68 23.20
N ALA A 415 -0.09 2.03 23.97
CA ALA A 415 -0.57 3.41 24.06
C ALA A 415 0.49 4.37 24.60
N TYR A 416 1.28 3.92 25.59
CA TYR A 416 2.43 4.67 26.09
C TYR A 416 3.53 4.82 25.04
N TYR A 417 3.81 3.78 24.24
CA TYR A 417 4.76 3.86 23.13
C TYR A 417 4.39 4.98 22.14
N VAL A 418 3.16 4.98 21.64
CA VAL A 418 2.66 5.97 20.67
C VAL A 418 2.69 7.39 21.26
N SER A 419 2.12 7.58 22.45
CA SER A 419 2.09 8.89 23.10
C SER A 419 3.49 9.41 23.44
N SER A 420 4.39 8.56 23.95
CA SER A 420 5.75 8.98 24.31
C SER A 420 6.57 9.48 23.12
N LYS A 421 6.37 8.92 21.92
CA LYS A 421 7.02 9.37 20.68
C LYS A 421 6.58 10.78 20.31
N ALA A 422 5.26 11.02 20.30
CA ALA A 422 4.71 12.33 20.03
C ALA A 422 5.12 13.38 21.08
N ILE A 423 5.05 13.03 22.37
CA ILE A 423 5.37 13.93 23.48
C ILE A 423 6.84 14.33 23.44
N LYS A 424 7.78 13.40 23.20
CA LYS A 424 9.21 13.73 23.07
C LYS A 424 9.46 14.73 21.94
N ARG A 425 8.71 14.65 20.84
CA ARG A 425 8.82 15.62 19.74
C ARG A 425 8.24 16.98 20.11
N LEU A 426 7.12 17.02 20.84
CA LEU A 426 6.58 18.26 21.40
C LEU A 426 7.54 18.90 22.40
N GLU A 427 8.20 18.12 23.25
CA GLU A 427 9.23 18.62 24.17
C GLU A 427 10.43 19.21 23.43
N ALA A 428 10.82 18.63 22.28
CA ALA A 428 11.85 19.21 21.41
C ALA A 428 11.39 20.57 20.84
N LEU A 429 10.17 20.64 20.30
CA LEU A 429 9.56 21.90 19.85
C LEU A 429 9.56 22.97 20.96
N GLN A 430 9.11 22.61 22.16
CA GLN A 430 9.06 23.51 23.32
C GLN A 430 10.44 24.08 23.67
N ARG A 431 11.49 23.25 23.59
CA ARG A 431 12.87 23.69 23.82
C ARG A 431 13.40 24.60 22.71
N GLU A 432 13.08 24.29 21.46
CA GLU A 432 13.58 25.00 20.27
C GLU A 432 12.91 26.37 20.10
N THR A 433 11.63 26.49 20.43
CA THR A 433 10.87 27.75 20.31
C THR A 433 10.91 28.61 21.57
N GLY A 434 11.11 27.99 22.74
CA GLY A 434 11.08 28.68 24.04
C GLY A 434 9.70 29.19 24.43
N ALA A 435 9.41 29.28 25.74
CA ALA A 435 8.17 29.89 26.20
C ALA A 435 8.16 31.40 25.86
N PRO A 436 7.13 31.92 25.16
CA PRO A 436 7.04 33.34 24.85
C PRO A 436 7.02 34.16 26.15
N ARG A 437 8.07 34.94 26.38
CA ARG A 437 8.16 35.88 27.50
C ARG A 437 7.80 37.27 26.98
N ALA A 438 6.70 37.84 27.45
CA ALA A 438 6.53 39.28 27.38
C ALA A 438 7.66 39.93 28.19
N ARG A 439 8.28 41.02 27.69
CA ARG A 439 9.37 41.73 28.39
C ARG A 439 8.94 42.00 29.85
N GLY A 440 9.52 41.27 30.81
CA GLY A 440 9.28 41.44 32.25
C GLY A 440 8.08 40.70 32.87
N GLY A 441 7.32 39.88 32.13
CA GLY A 441 6.16 39.14 32.65
C GLY A 441 6.37 37.63 32.83
N PRO A 442 5.48 36.93 33.57
CA PRO A 442 5.47 35.47 33.59
C PRO A 442 5.20 34.93 32.17
N GLY A 443 5.85 33.82 31.79
CA GLY A 443 5.70 33.22 30.46
C GLY A 443 4.28 32.70 30.24
N ARG A 444 3.71 32.96 29.04
CA ARG A 444 2.40 32.39 28.65
C ARG A 444 2.55 30.95 28.13
N PRO A 445 1.50 30.12 28.20
CA PRO A 445 1.48 28.85 27.48
C PRO A 445 1.74 29.05 25.99
N GLN A 446 2.43 28.09 25.37
CA GLN A 446 2.61 28.10 23.92
C GLN A 446 1.30 27.75 23.21
N ARG A 447 1.03 28.39 22.08
CA ARG A 447 -0.18 28.22 21.28
C ARG A 447 0.11 27.40 20.05
N TYR A 448 -0.58 26.29 19.88
CA TYR A 448 -0.41 25.45 18.70
C TYR A 448 -1.68 25.41 17.86
N LEU A 449 -1.54 25.52 16.54
CA LEU A 449 -2.59 25.11 15.62
C LEU A 449 -2.34 23.65 15.24
N VAL A 450 -3.38 22.82 15.27
CA VAL A 450 -3.32 21.41 14.87
C VAL A 450 -4.16 21.25 13.62
N GLY A 451 -3.54 20.83 12.50
CA GLY A 451 -4.28 20.48 11.30
C GLY A 451 -5.02 19.15 11.48
N LEU A 452 -6.35 19.19 11.43
CA LEU A 452 -7.21 18.02 11.57
C LEU A 452 -7.76 17.61 10.20
N SER A 453 -7.19 16.56 9.61
CA SER A 453 -7.71 15.96 8.37
C SER A 453 -8.85 14.95 8.61
N CYS A 454 -9.17 14.65 9.87
CA CYS A 454 -10.09 13.58 10.28
C CYS A 454 -9.70 12.17 9.78
N GLY A 455 -8.45 11.96 9.36
CA GLY A 455 -7.86 10.65 9.10
C GLY A 455 -7.12 10.08 10.33
N PRO A 456 -6.62 8.83 10.28
CA PRO A 456 -6.05 8.15 11.45
C PRO A 456 -4.97 8.93 12.19
N SER A 457 -4.04 9.54 11.44
CA SER A 457 -2.88 10.19 12.04
C SER A 457 -3.24 11.52 12.72
N SER A 458 -4.09 12.36 12.11
CA SER A 458 -4.50 13.63 12.73
C SER A 458 -5.44 13.41 13.92
N THR A 459 -6.30 12.39 13.87
CA THR A 459 -7.13 11.94 15.00
C THR A 459 -6.27 11.42 16.16
N ALA A 460 -5.25 10.61 15.88
CA ALA A 460 -4.32 10.13 16.92
C ALA A 460 -3.55 11.29 17.56
N LEU A 461 -3.10 12.26 16.76
CA LEU A 461 -2.42 13.46 17.28
C LEU A 461 -3.35 14.26 18.19
N LEU A 462 -4.59 14.52 17.76
CA LEU A 462 -5.59 15.22 18.56
C LEU A 462 -5.83 14.51 19.89
N HIS A 463 -5.99 13.18 19.86
CA HIS A 463 -6.18 12.39 21.07
C HIS A 463 -4.98 12.47 22.02
N VAL A 464 -3.75 12.31 21.51
CA VAL A 464 -2.53 12.41 22.32
C VAL A 464 -2.35 13.79 22.94
N LEU A 465 -2.64 14.87 22.21
CA LEU A 465 -2.58 16.24 22.73
C LEU A 465 -3.61 16.47 23.83
N THR A 466 -4.86 16.04 23.59
CA THR A 466 -5.95 16.17 24.57
C THR A 466 -5.61 15.44 25.86
N GLU A 467 -5.15 14.20 25.74
CA GLU A 467 -4.80 13.37 26.90
C GLU A 467 -3.56 13.92 27.63
N ASN A 468 -2.58 14.46 26.90
CA ASN A 468 -1.43 15.11 27.53
C ASN A 468 -1.84 16.33 28.36
N VAL A 469 -2.72 17.19 27.85
CA VAL A 469 -3.24 18.34 28.59
C VAL A 469 -4.03 17.89 29.82
N ARG A 470 -4.89 16.88 29.69
CA ARG A 470 -5.63 16.29 30.82
C ARG A 470 -4.70 15.76 31.91
N GLN A 471 -3.63 15.04 31.53
CA GLN A 471 -2.65 14.52 32.47
C GLN A 471 -1.84 15.62 33.17
N GLN A 472 -1.49 16.71 32.48
CA GLN A 472 -0.84 17.87 33.10
C GLN A 472 -1.75 18.48 34.17
N ARG A 473 -3.03 18.70 33.86
CA ARG A 473 -4.03 19.21 34.81
C ARG A 473 -4.20 18.29 36.02
N ALA A 474 -4.32 16.98 35.79
CA ALA A 474 -4.48 15.97 36.86
C ALA A 474 -3.28 15.91 37.82
N ARG A 475 -2.06 16.22 37.35
CA ARG A 475 -0.84 16.28 38.17
C ARG A 475 -0.70 17.58 38.99
N GLY A 476 -1.73 18.43 39.00
CA GLY A 476 -1.75 19.67 39.78
C GLY A 476 -0.96 20.83 39.17
N GLN A 477 -0.58 20.75 37.89
CA GLN A 477 -0.05 21.91 37.17
C GLN A 477 -1.18 22.91 36.91
N LYS A 478 -1.12 24.08 37.58
CA LYS A 478 -2.12 25.15 37.46
C LYS A 478 -2.20 25.77 36.06
N THR A 479 -1.12 25.71 35.28
CA THR A 479 -1.05 26.22 33.90
C THR A 479 -0.47 25.14 32.99
N SER A 480 -1.17 24.80 31.91
CA SER A 480 -0.63 23.88 30.90
C SER A 480 0.59 24.50 30.21
N ARG A 481 1.53 23.66 29.78
CA ARG A 481 2.71 24.15 29.04
C ARG A 481 2.36 24.71 27.66
N PHE A 482 1.24 24.25 27.11
CA PHE A 482 0.70 24.69 25.84
C PHE A 482 -0.82 24.63 25.83
N GLU A 483 -1.41 25.37 24.91
CA GLU A 483 -2.80 25.32 24.48
C GLU A 483 -2.84 25.05 22.97
N TYR A 484 -3.92 24.46 22.47
CA TYR A 484 -4.04 24.17 21.05
C TYR A 484 -5.45 24.37 20.53
N VAL A 485 -5.54 24.72 19.24
CA VAL A 485 -6.76 24.75 18.43
C VAL A 485 -6.64 23.72 17.32
N ALA A 486 -7.65 22.87 17.16
CA ALA A 486 -7.75 21.96 16.03
C ALA A 486 -8.52 22.66 14.89
N VAL A 487 -7.97 22.65 13.68
CA VAL A 487 -8.62 23.22 12.49
C VAL A 487 -8.82 22.15 11.44
N HIS A 488 -10.07 21.95 11.02
CA HIS A 488 -10.45 21.09 9.90
C HIS A 488 -10.80 21.96 8.68
N VAL A 489 -10.15 21.70 7.54
CA VAL A 489 -10.52 22.34 6.28
C VAL A 489 -11.54 21.45 5.56
N VAL A 490 -12.76 21.94 5.39
CA VAL A 490 -13.87 21.23 4.74
C VAL A 490 -13.79 21.49 3.24
N ASP A 491 -13.76 20.43 2.41
CA ASP A 491 -13.87 20.59 0.97
C ASP A 491 -15.34 20.84 0.58
N ASP A 492 -15.71 22.12 0.57
CA ASP A 492 -17.04 22.61 0.20
C ASP A 492 -17.25 22.68 -1.33
N THR A 493 -16.30 22.17 -2.14
CA THR A 493 -16.39 22.18 -3.61
C THR A 493 -17.05 20.92 -4.19
N VAL A 494 -17.29 19.91 -3.36
CA VAL A 494 -17.88 18.62 -3.73
C VAL A 494 -19.33 18.59 -3.24
N ALA A 495 -20.28 18.30 -4.14
CA ALA A 495 -21.69 18.21 -3.76
C ALA A 495 -21.91 17.10 -2.72
N PRO A 496 -22.72 17.31 -1.68
CA PRO A 496 -23.01 16.27 -0.69
C PRO A 496 -23.69 15.08 -1.38
N VAL A 497 -23.07 13.91 -1.29
CA VAL A 497 -23.64 12.65 -1.78
C VAL A 497 -24.82 12.29 -0.88
N GLY A 498 -26.03 12.69 -1.28
CA GLY A 498 -27.27 12.34 -0.60
C GLY A 498 -28.00 13.51 0.07
N GLY A 499 -28.48 14.47 -0.73
CA GLY A 499 -29.46 15.46 -0.30
C GLY A 499 -30.11 16.08 -1.52
N ASN A 500 -31.43 15.91 -1.67
CA ASN A 500 -32.19 16.53 -2.75
C ASN A 500 -31.90 18.03 -2.82
N ALA A 501 -31.46 18.48 -3.99
CA ALA A 501 -31.56 19.88 -4.35
C ALA A 501 -33.05 20.29 -4.29
N ASP A 502 -33.29 21.46 -3.71
CA ASP A 502 -34.54 22.24 -3.68
C ASP A 502 -35.22 22.35 -2.31
N LYS A 503 -34.72 23.29 -1.49
CA LYS A 503 -35.59 24.16 -0.69
C LYS A 503 -35.02 25.58 -0.76
N GLY A 504 -35.79 26.47 -1.40
CA GLY A 504 -35.55 27.91 -1.41
C GLY A 504 -35.36 28.45 0.01
N ARG A 505 -34.33 29.26 0.18
CA ARG A 505 -34.03 29.99 1.41
C ARG A 505 -34.83 31.30 1.37
N ASP A 506 -35.99 31.32 2.02
CA ASP A 506 -36.65 32.58 2.35
C ASP A 506 -35.86 33.26 3.48
N GLU A 507 -35.47 34.50 3.21
CA GLU A 507 -34.83 35.42 4.15
C GLU A 507 -35.79 35.73 5.30
N LYS A 508 -35.38 35.39 6.54
CA LYS A 508 -35.78 36.13 7.74
C LYS A 508 -34.62 36.21 8.72
N ASP A 509 -34.26 37.46 9.00
CA ASP A 509 -33.39 37.93 10.06
C ASP A 509 -33.91 37.46 11.43
N GLU A 510 -33.04 36.91 12.27
CA GLU A 510 -33.17 36.97 13.72
C GLU A 510 -31.80 36.74 14.37
N GLU A 511 -31.34 37.77 15.10
CA GLU A 511 -30.09 37.82 15.86
C GLU A 511 -30.15 36.84 17.03
N GLY A 512 -29.51 35.68 16.86
CA GLY A 512 -29.32 34.66 17.89
C GLY A 512 -28.01 33.93 17.62
N GLU A 513 -27.28 33.59 18.68
CA GLU A 513 -25.97 32.92 18.64
C GLU A 513 -25.99 31.72 17.66
N GLU A 514 -25.23 31.84 16.55
CA GLU A 514 -25.16 30.83 15.49
C GLU A 514 -24.54 29.53 16.03
N GLU A 515 -25.37 28.59 16.50
CA GLU A 515 -24.94 27.21 16.72
C GLU A 515 -24.71 26.52 15.36
N ASP A 516 -23.53 25.93 15.20
CA ASP A 516 -22.99 25.20 14.03
C ASP A 516 -23.93 24.05 13.53
N ASP A 517 -25.07 24.35 12.88
CA ASP A 517 -25.99 23.31 12.39
C ASP A 517 -25.56 22.67 11.04
N ASP A 518 -24.66 23.32 10.29
CA ASP A 518 -24.17 22.86 8.97
C ASP A 518 -22.96 21.89 9.02
N ASP A 519 -22.44 21.55 10.21
CA ASP A 519 -21.27 20.65 10.32
C ASP A 519 -21.61 19.21 9.87
N PRO A 520 -20.74 18.54 9.07
CA PRO A 520 -20.93 17.14 8.71
C PRO A 520 -21.05 16.21 9.93
N PRO A 521 -21.79 15.07 9.84
CA PRO A 521 -22.02 14.18 10.98
C PRO A 521 -20.76 13.73 11.72
N TYR A 522 -19.66 13.48 10.98
CA TYR A 522 -18.39 13.09 11.59
C TYR A 522 -17.77 14.22 12.43
N ILE A 523 -17.88 15.49 12.01
CA ILE A 523 -17.40 16.64 12.79
C ILE A 523 -18.20 16.80 14.08
N LYS A 524 -19.53 16.67 14.02
CA LYS A 524 -20.38 16.66 15.23
C LYS A 524 -19.93 15.58 16.22
N ALA A 525 -19.56 14.39 15.73
CA ALA A 525 -18.99 13.32 16.56
C ALA A 525 -17.62 13.68 17.16
N PHE A 526 -16.72 14.34 16.41
CA PHE A 526 -15.45 14.85 16.95
C PHE A 526 -15.65 15.87 18.07
N ARG A 527 -16.55 16.86 17.90
CA ARG A 527 -16.88 17.85 18.93
C ARG A 527 -17.40 17.19 20.20
N THR A 528 -18.27 16.19 20.04
CA THR A 528 -18.82 15.40 21.15
C THR A 528 -17.74 14.60 21.89
N ARG A 529 -16.82 13.98 21.14
CA ARG A 529 -15.77 13.14 21.73
C ARG A 529 -14.66 13.92 22.43
N PHE A 530 -14.36 15.12 21.93
CA PHE A 530 -13.29 15.99 22.40
C PHE A 530 -13.82 17.35 22.87
N PRO A 531 -14.66 17.40 23.92
CA PRO A 531 -15.26 18.66 24.39
C PRO A 531 -14.24 19.66 24.92
N ASP A 532 -13.09 19.17 25.40
CA ASP A 532 -11.99 20.01 25.90
C ASP A 532 -11.11 20.58 24.76
N ALA A 533 -11.28 20.09 23.53
CA ALA A 533 -10.52 20.55 22.37
C ALA A 533 -11.32 21.61 21.62
N TYR A 534 -10.72 22.79 21.41
CA TYR A 534 -11.33 23.81 20.57
C TYR A 534 -11.17 23.41 19.09
N LEU A 535 -12.26 22.94 18.47
CA LEU A 535 -12.33 22.52 17.08
C LEU A 535 -12.98 23.62 16.22
N GLN A 536 -12.31 24.01 15.14
CA GLN A 536 -12.80 24.97 14.16
C GLN A 536 -12.86 24.33 12.76
N THR A 537 -13.96 24.53 12.04
CA THR A 537 -14.08 24.20 10.62
C THR A 537 -13.82 25.43 9.75
N VAL A 538 -13.17 25.25 8.60
CA VAL A 538 -12.87 26.31 7.62
C VAL A 538 -13.18 25.79 6.21
N PRO A 539 -14.06 26.43 5.43
CA PRO A 539 -14.32 26.01 4.05
C PRO A 539 -13.10 26.20 3.15
N LEU A 540 -12.82 25.24 2.27
CA LEU A 540 -11.70 25.30 1.31
C LEU A 540 -11.82 26.52 0.39
N SER A 541 -13.05 26.89 -0.01
CA SER A 541 -13.33 28.08 -0.80
C SER A 541 -12.85 29.39 -0.17
N SER A 542 -12.65 29.43 1.16
CA SER A 542 -12.06 30.57 1.87
C SER A 542 -10.66 30.91 1.37
N ALA A 543 -9.97 29.98 0.71
CA ALA A 543 -8.66 30.22 0.10
C ALA A 543 -8.71 31.35 -0.95
N LEU A 544 -9.86 31.54 -1.62
CA LEU A 544 -10.05 32.61 -2.62
C LEU A 544 -9.82 34.03 -2.05
N GLY A 545 -9.96 34.20 -0.74
CA GLY A 545 -9.70 35.45 -0.03
C GLY A 545 -8.28 35.60 0.51
N LEU A 546 -7.39 34.62 0.33
CA LEU A 546 -6.03 34.70 0.84
C LEU A 546 -5.14 35.58 -0.05
N PRO A 547 -4.47 36.61 0.50
CA PRO A 547 -3.60 37.48 -0.26
C PRO A 547 -2.25 36.83 -0.59
N SER A 548 -1.96 35.64 -0.07
CA SER A 548 -0.73 34.88 -0.34
C SER A 548 -0.75 34.11 -1.65
N ILE A 549 -1.88 34.09 -2.37
CA ILE A 549 -2.07 33.30 -3.60
C ILE A 549 -2.35 34.27 -4.75
N ASP A 550 -1.53 34.21 -5.79
CA ASP A 550 -1.79 34.93 -7.04
C ASP A 550 -2.74 34.09 -7.92
N TRP A 551 -4.05 34.35 -7.78
CA TRP A 551 -5.09 33.64 -8.53
C TRP A 551 -5.02 33.85 -10.05
N SER A 552 -4.25 34.85 -10.53
CA SER A 552 -4.03 35.06 -11.97
C SER A 552 -3.16 33.97 -12.61
N THR A 553 -2.48 33.17 -11.79
CA THR A 553 -1.64 32.06 -12.24
C THR A 553 -2.43 30.79 -12.59
N LEU A 554 -3.67 30.65 -12.12
CA LEU A 554 -4.55 29.52 -12.42
C LEU A 554 -5.39 29.81 -13.69
N PRO A 555 -5.83 28.78 -14.42
CA PRO A 555 -6.72 28.96 -15.57
C PRO A 555 -8.02 29.66 -15.14
N ASN A 556 -8.36 30.78 -15.79
CA ASN A 556 -9.64 31.42 -15.57
C ASN A 556 -10.72 30.65 -16.35
N PRO A 557 -11.78 30.12 -15.71
CA PRO A 557 -12.89 29.53 -16.44
C PRO A 557 -13.60 30.63 -17.26
N PRO A 558 -14.14 30.32 -18.46
CA PRO A 558 -14.80 31.31 -19.31
C PRO A 558 -15.92 32.03 -18.54
N GLN A 559 -15.90 33.36 -18.54
CA GLN A 559 -16.92 34.16 -17.86
C GLN A 559 -18.27 34.02 -18.58
N ASP A 560 -19.25 33.44 -17.91
CA ASP A 560 -20.64 33.55 -18.34
C ASP A 560 -21.11 34.96 -17.97
N SER A 561 -21.48 35.75 -18.98
CA SER A 561 -21.81 37.18 -18.86
C SER A 561 -23.06 37.52 -18.02
N ASN A 562 -23.63 36.56 -17.26
CA ASN A 562 -24.94 36.69 -16.62
C ASN A 562 -25.03 36.27 -15.14
N THR A 563 -23.94 36.18 -14.37
CA THR A 563 -24.05 35.88 -12.91
C THR A 563 -23.26 36.81 -12.02
N THR A 564 -23.89 37.94 -11.67
CA THR A 564 -23.60 38.65 -10.41
C THR A 564 -23.93 37.72 -9.24
N THR A 565 -22.95 37.53 -8.35
CA THR A 565 -23.01 36.75 -7.09
C THR A 565 -22.84 35.22 -7.23
N THR A 566 -21.66 34.77 -7.70
CA THR A 566 -21.29 33.35 -7.63
C THR A 566 -20.79 32.97 -6.23
N ASN A 567 -21.40 31.96 -5.62
CA ASN A 567 -20.98 31.37 -4.35
C ASN A 567 -19.48 30.97 -4.40
N PRO A 568 -18.64 31.35 -3.40
CA PRO A 568 -17.20 31.02 -3.37
C PRO A 568 -16.87 29.54 -3.62
N SER A 569 -17.69 28.61 -3.10
CA SER A 569 -17.55 27.17 -3.31
C SER A 569 -17.65 26.77 -4.79
N HIS A 570 -18.68 27.29 -5.48
CA HIS A 570 -18.87 27.08 -6.92
C HIS A 570 -17.74 27.69 -7.75
N ARG A 571 -17.27 28.89 -7.39
CA ARG A 571 -16.15 29.53 -8.06
C ARG A 571 -14.88 28.69 -7.95
N LEU A 572 -14.55 28.20 -6.74
CA LEU A 572 -13.39 27.34 -6.55
C LEU A 572 -13.57 26.00 -7.27
N SER A 573 -14.76 25.41 -7.23
CA SER A 573 -15.07 24.18 -7.95
C SER A 573 -14.82 24.32 -9.45
N ARG A 574 -15.24 25.43 -10.09
CA ARG A 574 -14.96 25.71 -11.51
C ARG A 574 -13.45 25.79 -11.80
N ILE A 575 -12.69 26.46 -10.94
CA ILE A 575 -11.22 26.54 -11.08
C ILE A 575 -10.62 25.14 -11.01
N LEU A 576 -11.00 24.32 -10.03
CA LEU A 576 -10.49 22.95 -9.89
C LEU A 576 -10.86 22.08 -11.10
N HIS A 577 -12.07 22.18 -11.64
CA HIS A 577 -12.49 21.41 -12.81
C HIS A 577 -11.80 21.84 -14.11
N SER A 578 -11.26 23.06 -14.20
CA SER A 578 -10.46 23.52 -15.34
C SER A 578 -9.03 22.96 -15.38
N LEU A 579 -8.58 22.28 -14.31
CA LEU A 579 -7.24 21.70 -14.24
C LEU A 579 -7.14 20.39 -15.04
N PRO A 580 -6.00 20.12 -15.68
CA PRO A 580 -5.87 19.12 -16.75
C PRO A 580 -5.96 17.66 -16.26
N SER A 581 -5.61 17.37 -15.01
CA SER A 581 -5.53 16.00 -14.51
C SER A 581 -6.05 15.83 -13.08
N ALA A 582 -6.32 14.58 -12.67
CA ALA A 582 -6.66 14.22 -11.30
C ALA A 582 -5.54 14.63 -10.31
N THR A 583 -4.28 14.43 -10.70
CA THR A 583 -3.10 14.89 -9.97
C THR A 583 -3.10 16.40 -9.77
N SER A 584 -3.38 17.18 -10.82
CA SER A 584 -3.45 18.63 -10.75
C SER A 584 -4.48 19.10 -9.74
N ARG A 585 -5.68 18.50 -9.79
CA ARG A 585 -6.79 18.81 -8.89
C ARG A 585 -6.48 18.45 -7.43
N ALA A 586 -5.84 17.31 -7.20
CA ALA A 586 -5.42 16.90 -5.86
C ALA A 586 -4.32 17.80 -5.30
N ASP A 587 -3.31 18.15 -6.11
CA ASP A 587 -2.20 18.99 -5.66
C ASP A 587 -2.66 20.41 -5.32
N VAL A 588 -3.49 21.04 -6.16
CA VAL A 588 -4.04 22.37 -5.87
C VAL A 588 -4.86 22.35 -4.58
N ARG A 589 -5.76 21.36 -4.36
CA ARG A 589 -6.50 21.23 -3.09
C ARG A 589 -5.56 21.17 -1.89
N ARG A 590 -4.52 20.34 -1.95
CA ARG A 590 -3.53 20.20 -0.87
C ARG A 590 -2.78 21.51 -0.59
N LEU A 591 -2.40 22.25 -1.64
CA LEU A 591 -1.75 23.56 -1.51
C LEU A 591 -2.67 24.58 -0.85
N LEU A 592 -3.93 24.67 -1.26
CA LEU A 592 -4.91 25.58 -0.67
C LEU A 592 -5.16 25.26 0.81
N THR A 593 -5.31 23.98 1.16
CA THR A 593 -5.42 23.53 2.56
C THR A 593 -4.21 23.97 3.39
N ARG A 594 -2.99 23.83 2.86
CA ARG A 594 -1.77 24.30 3.55
C ARG A 594 -1.80 25.81 3.77
N HIS A 595 -2.16 26.59 2.76
CA HIS A 595 -2.27 28.05 2.89
C HIS A 595 -3.29 28.46 3.95
N LEU A 596 -4.45 27.80 3.99
CA LEU A 596 -5.47 28.06 5.01
C LEU A 596 -4.99 27.75 6.42
N LEU A 597 -4.28 26.63 6.62
CA LEU A 597 -3.73 26.26 7.92
C LEU A 597 -2.65 27.25 8.39
N VAL A 598 -1.75 27.67 7.49
CA VAL A 598 -0.73 28.68 7.79
C VAL A 598 -1.39 30.03 8.11
N ALA A 599 -2.36 30.47 7.30
CA ALA A 599 -3.09 31.70 7.53
C ALA A 599 -3.87 31.68 8.87
N ALA A 600 -4.52 30.55 9.20
CA ALA A 600 -5.22 30.39 10.47
C ALA A 600 -4.24 30.43 11.66
N ALA A 601 -3.05 29.85 11.53
CA ALA A 601 -2.02 29.87 12.57
C ALA A 601 -1.50 31.30 12.79
N SER A 602 -1.22 32.03 11.70
CA SER A 602 -0.79 33.43 11.76
C SER A 602 -1.84 34.34 12.38
N ARG A 603 -3.11 34.22 11.96
CA ARG A 603 -4.24 35.02 12.50
C ARG A 603 -4.44 34.84 13.99
N ARG A 604 -4.17 33.63 14.52
CA ARG A 604 -4.31 33.30 15.94
C ARG A 604 -3.01 33.53 16.74
N SER A 605 -1.96 34.02 16.07
CA SER A 605 -0.62 34.18 16.64
C SER A 605 -0.14 32.89 17.32
N CYS A 606 -0.33 31.75 16.64
CA CYS A 606 0.16 30.46 17.09
C CYS A 606 1.69 30.43 17.01
N ASP A 607 2.31 29.84 18.04
CA ASP A 607 3.76 29.67 18.15
C ASP A 607 4.26 28.50 17.27
N ALA A 608 3.38 27.56 16.89
CA ALA A 608 3.67 26.51 15.92
C ALA A 608 2.41 25.96 15.23
N LEU A 609 2.59 25.37 14.04
CA LEU A 609 1.62 24.54 13.34
C LEU A 609 2.03 23.06 13.46
N LEU A 610 1.14 22.23 14.01
CA LEU A 610 1.31 20.80 14.15
C LEU A 610 0.51 20.07 13.09
N LEU A 611 1.18 19.21 12.32
CA LEU A 611 0.57 18.35 11.30
C LEU A 611 0.61 16.90 11.76
N GLY A 612 -0.45 16.15 11.46
CA GLY A 612 -0.56 14.74 11.79
C GLY A 612 0.30 13.81 10.94
N HIS A 613 1.42 14.25 10.36
CA HIS A 613 2.19 13.37 9.48
C HIS A 613 2.85 12.22 10.25
N SER A 614 2.55 10.99 9.84
CA SER A 614 3.25 9.75 10.21
C SER A 614 4.48 9.55 9.33
N THR A 615 5.34 8.58 9.69
CA THR A 615 6.46 8.12 8.86
C THR A 615 5.99 7.78 7.44
N THR A 616 4.86 7.09 7.32
CA THR A 616 4.22 6.72 6.05
C THR A 616 3.85 7.93 5.22
N SER A 617 3.09 8.87 5.80
CA SER A 617 2.64 10.04 5.06
C SER A 617 3.77 10.98 4.67
N LEU A 618 4.87 11.00 5.44
CA LEU A 618 6.08 11.75 5.06
C LEU A 618 6.82 11.08 3.90
N ALA A 619 6.84 9.75 3.84
CA ALA A 619 7.39 9.01 2.70
C ALA A 619 6.54 9.22 1.44
N GLU A 620 5.22 9.14 1.56
CA GLU A 620 4.27 9.46 0.47
C GLU A 620 4.48 10.89 -0.04
N LEU A 621 4.48 11.86 0.87
CA LEU A 621 4.69 13.27 0.54
C LEU A 621 6.05 13.46 -0.14
N THR A 622 7.10 12.79 0.32
CA THR A 622 8.43 12.85 -0.31
C THR A 622 8.37 12.47 -1.79
N LEU A 623 7.87 11.26 -2.09
CA LEU A 623 7.87 10.78 -3.47
C LEU A 623 6.88 11.57 -4.34
N SER A 624 5.77 12.02 -3.76
CA SER A 624 4.75 12.77 -4.50
C SER A 624 5.28 14.12 -4.95
N GLU A 625 5.88 14.87 -4.03
CA GLU A 625 6.46 16.17 -4.35
C GLU A 625 7.66 16.03 -5.30
N THR A 626 8.44 14.95 -5.17
CA THR A 626 9.52 14.65 -6.12
C THR A 626 8.97 14.39 -7.52
N ALA A 627 7.95 13.53 -7.65
CA ALA A 627 7.32 13.19 -8.92
C ALA A 627 6.66 14.42 -9.58
N LYS A 628 6.13 15.34 -8.78
CA LYS A 628 5.58 16.63 -9.22
C LYS A 628 6.66 17.66 -9.58
N GLY A 629 7.95 17.36 -9.44
CA GLY A 629 9.04 18.29 -9.75
C GLY A 629 9.28 19.37 -8.69
N ARG A 630 9.02 19.08 -7.41
CA ARG A 630 9.24 19.98 -6.26
C ARG A 630 10.41 19.54 -5.38
N GLY A 631 11.46 18.98 -5.97
CA GLY A 631 12.63 18.45 -5.26
C GLY A 631 13.30 19.47 -4.32
N PHE A 632 13.44 20.72 -4.77
CA PHE A 632 14.02 21.81 -3.97
C PHE A 632 13.17 22.18 -2.74
N ALA A 633 11.84 22.15 -2.86
CA ALA A 633 10.94 22.50 -1.77
C ALA A 633 10.82 21.38 -0.71
N LEU A 634 11.24 20.15 -1.00
CA LEU A 634 11.10 18.99 -0.11
C LEU A 634 11.51 19.26 1.35
N PRO A 635 12.69 19.85 1.67
CA PRO A 635 13.13 20.04 3.05
C PRO A 635 12.23 20.99 3.85
N TRP A 636 11.49 21.87 3.17
CA TRP A 636 10.50 22.78 3.76
C TRP A 636 9.13 22.13 3.97
N LEU A 637 8.87 21.02 3.28
CA LEU A 637 7.61 20.28 3.34
C LEU A 637 7.67 19.11 4.32
N VAL A 638 8.81 18.39 4.41
CA VAL A 638 8.91 17.14 5.19
C VAL A 638 9.68 17.27 6.50
N ASN A 639 10.63 18.20 6.62
CA ASN A 639 11.37 18.39 7.86
C ASN A 639 10.60 19.31 8.80
N ASP A 640 10.85 19.16 10.10
CA ASP A 640 10.28 20.07 11.09
C ASP A 640 11.15 21.32 11.20
N GLY A 641 10.55 22.44 11.59
CA GLY A 641 11.27 23.67 11.88
C GLY A 641 10.61 24.92 11.28
N PRO A 642 11.28 26.08 11.33
CA PRO A 642 10.72 27.35 10.88
C PRO A 642 10.52 27.39 9.36
N VAL A 643 9.31 27.68 8.92
CA VAL A 643 8.94 27.85 7.51
C VAL A 643 8.61 29.33 7.24
N PRO A 644 9.11 29.93 6.14
CA PRO A 644 8.78 31.30 5.78
C PRO A 644 7.27 31.46 5.58
N VAL A 645 6.70 32.50 6.18
CA VAL A 645 5.30 32.88 5.97
C VAL A 645 5.28 34.13 5.09
N PRO A 646 4.48 34.14 4.01
CA PRO A 646 4.29 35.34 3.21
C PRO A 646 3.86 36.53 4.07
N SER A 647 4.54 37.67 3.95
CA SER A 647 4.26 38.87 4.76
C SER A 647 2.81 39.35 4.64
N ALA A 648 2.14 39.04 3.52
CA ALA A 648 0.72 39.32 3.31
C ALA A 648 -0.22 38.60 4.30
N LEU A 649 0.23 37.51 4.92
CA LEU A 649 -0.50 36.79 5.97
C LEU A 649 -0.19 37.30 7.38
N ASN A 650 0.78 38.21 7.54
CA ASN A 650 1.18 38.78 8.83
C ASN A 650 0.39 40.05 9.21
N CYS A 651 -0.51 40.54 8.35
CA CYS A 651 -1.29 41.76 8.59
C CYS A 651 -2.74 41.47 9.01
N GLY A 652 -3.04 41.70 10.30
CA GLY A 652 -4.31 42.22 10.85
C GLY A 652 -5.63 41.47 10.62
N PHE A 653 -6.01 40.59 11.56
CA PHE A 653 -7.42 40.25 11.87
C PHE A 653 -7.56 40.01 13.39
N PRO A 654 -8.68 40.39 14.04
CA PRO A 654 -8.80 40.37 15.50
C PRO A 654 -8.83 38.95 16.06
N ALA A 655 -7.93 38.66 17.00
CA ALA A 655 -7.86 37.39 17.72
C ALA A 655 -8.97 37.31 18.77
N ARG A 656 -9.91 36.36 18.65
CA ARG A 656 -10.76 35.91 19.78
C ARG A 656 -10.36 34.50 20.18
N PHE A 657 -9.66 34.39 21.31
CA PHE A 657 -9.70 33.21 22.17
C PHE A 657 -10.71 33.52 23.28
N PRO A 658 -11.60 32.60 23.67
CA PRO A 658 -12.36 32.74 24.91
C PRO A 658 -11.37 32.63 26.08
N HIS A 659 -11.27 33.67 26.90
CA HIS A 659 -10.59 33.59 28.20
C HIS A 659 -11.58 33.01 29.23
N ASP A 660 -11.12 32.03 30.02
CA ASP A 660 -11.80 31.57 31.23
C ASP A 660 -12.03 32.77 32.18
N GLU A 661 -13.27 33.25 32.28
CA GLU A 661 -13.70 34.14 33.35
C GLU A 661 -13.88 33.32 34.62
N ASN A 662 -12.80 33.21 35.40
CA ASN A 662 -12.93 32.94 36.82
C ASN A 662 -11.76 33.55 37.59
N ASN A 663 -11.79 34.88 37.76
CA ASN A 663 -11.16 35.48 38.93
C ASN A 663 -11.87 36.80 39.30
N ASN A 664 -12.90 36.63 40.12
CA ASN A 664 -13.58 37.72 40.80
C ASN A 664 -12.66 38.21 41.93
N ASN A 665 -11.94 39.32 41.73
CA ASN A 665 -11.59 40.19 42.85
C ASN A 665 -11.26 41.62 42.37
N GLY A 666 -12.01 42.57 42.91
CA GLY A 666 -12.03 43.96 42.46
C GLY A 666 -10.76 44.74 42.80
N ASN A 667 -10.54 45.80 42.03
CA ASN A 667 -10.56 47.14 42.60
C ASN A 667 -10.70 48.18 41.47
N ASN A 668 -11.78 48.94 41.53
CA ASN A 668 -11.87 50.25 40.90
C ASN A 668 -10.77 51.14 41.47
N ASN A 669 -10.01 51.79 40.60
CA ASN A 669 -9.71 53.21 40.74
C ASN A 669 -9.21 53.82 39.44
N ASN A 670 -9.85 54.93 39.09
CA ASN A 670 -9.43 55.93 38.13
C ASN A 670 -7.96 56.33 38.35
N ASP A 671 -7.26 56.67 37.26
CA ASP A 671 -6.81 58.06 37.07
C ASP A 671 -6.25 58.33 35.67
N ASN A 672 -6.77 59.41 35.09
CA ASN A 672 -6.23 60.15 33.96
C ASN A 672 -4.81 60.66 34.27
N ASN A 673 -3.88 60.60 33.31
CA ASN A 673 -3.27 61.81 32.70
C ASN A 673 -1.98 61.56 31.90
N ASN A 674 -1.90 62.33 30.80
CA ASN A 674 -0.74 63.02 30.23
C ASN A 674 0.23 62.31 29.26
N ASN A 675 -0.03 62.57 27.98
CA ASN A 675 0.86 63.20 26.99
C ASN A 675 2.28 63.58 27.42
N ASN A 676 3.27 63.06 26.68
CA ASN A 676 4.28 63.75 25.86
C ASN A 676 5.61 63.00 25.90
N THR A 677 6.09 62.54 24.74
CA THR A 677 7.33 63.06 24.12
C THR A 677 7.53 62.46 22.73
N VAL A 678 7.61 63.36 21.76
CA VAL A 678 8.01 63.13 20.37
C VAL A 678 9.53 62.97 20.31
N ALA A 679 10.02 61.96 19.59
CA ALA A 679 11.32 62.00 18.92
C ALA A 679 11.29 61.11 17.67
N ASN A 680 11.28 61.76 16.51
CA ASN A 680 11.63 61.19 15.21
C ASN A 680 13.00 60.50 15.28
N THR A 681 13.15 59.36 14.60
CA THR A 681 14.04 59.26 13.43
C THR A 681 13.76 57.99 12.66
N ASP A 682 13.58 58.18 11.36
CA ASP A 682 13.51 57.23 10.27
C ASP A 682 14.28 55.92 10.47
N GLY A 683 13.52 54.84 10.48
CA GLY A 683 13.97 53.49 10.16
C GLY A 683 12.78 52.78 9.56
N LEU A 684 12.69 52.79 8.23
CA LEU A 684 11.76 51.92 7.50
C LEU A 684 12.22 50.49 7.78
N GLU A 685 11.71 49.90 8.87
CA GLU A 685 11.91 48.48 9.16
C GLU A 685 11.28 47.72 8.00
N THR A 686 12.15 47.17 7.14
CA THR A 686 11.80 46.13 6.20
C THR A 686 10.97 45.07 6.94
N PRO A 687 9.79 44.66 6.41
CA PRO A 687 8.97 43.68 7.09
C PRO A 687 9.77 42.39 7.21
N THR A 688 10.29 42.11 8.40
CA THR A 688 11.01 40.88 8.71
C THR A 688 10.08 39.72 8.36
N GLN A 689 10.53 38.81 7.49
CA GLN A 689 9.76 37.63 7.12
C GLN A 689 9.43 36.84 8.39
N GLY A 690 8.15 36.78 8.72
CA GLY A 690 7.66 35.96 9.82
C GLY A 690 7.93 34.49 9.50
N HIS A 691 8.51 33.76 10.44
CA HIS A 691 8.70 32.32 10.31
C HIS A 691 7.70 31.61 11.23
N LEU A 692 7.02 30.58 10.71
CA LEU A 692 6.12 29.72 11.49
C LEU A 692 6.77 28.34 11.64
N PRO A 693 7.08 27.90 12.87
CA PRO A 693 7.51 26.52 13.12
C PRO A 693 6.42 25.53 12.70
N ILE A 694 6.73 24.61 11.79
CA ILE A 694 5.84 23.50 11.39
C ILE A 694 6.44 22.18 11.87
N TYR A 695 5.68 21.38 12.61
CA TYR A 695 6.13 20.11 13.19
C TYR A 695 5.18 18.97 12.89
N SER A 696 5.73 17.77 12.76
CA SER A 696 5.01 16.50 12.62
C SER A 696 5.28 15.61 13.84
N PRO A 697 4.53 15.74 14.95
CA PRO A 697 4.82 15.00 16.17
C PRO A 697 4.78 13.47 16.02
N LEU A 698 4.02 12.96 15.05
CA LEU A 698 3.87 11.53 14.78
C LEU A 698 4.89 10.97 13.76
N ARG A 699 5.89 11.76 13.36
CA ARG A 699 6.83 11.40 12.27
C ARG A 699 7.64 10.12 12.47
N GLU A 700 7.68 9.59 13.69
CA GLU A 700 8.40 8.35 14.02
C GLU A 700 7.46 7.14 14.15
N LEU A 701 6.17 7.31 13.86
CA LEU A 701 5.14 6.28 13.95
C LEU A 701 4.64 5.92 12.56
N PHE A 702 4.32 4.66 12.33
CA PHE A 702 3.74 4.15 11.09
C PHE A 702 2.22 4.33 11.09
N ARG A 703 1.59 4.41 9.92
CA ARG A 703 0.12 4.56 9.81
C ARG A 703 -0.57 3.37 10.48
N LYS A 704 -0.10 2.14 10.27
CA LYS A 704 -0.63 0.95 10.94
C LYS A 704 -0.58 1.03 12.46
N GLU A 705 0.49 1.59 13.02
CA GLU A 705 0.62 1.75 14.48
C GLU A 705 -0.41 2.76 15.01
N LEU A 706 -0.69 3.81 14.24
CA LEU A 706 -1.69 4.83 14.58
C LEU A 706 -3.11 4.27 14.44
N VAL A 707 -3.41 3.47 13.41
CA VAL A 707 -4.70 2.78 13.27
C VAL A 707 -4.92 1.82 14.44
N THR A 708 -3.94 0.97 14.75
CA THR A 708 -3.99 0.08 15.93
C THR A 708 -4.17 0.88 17.21
N TYR A 709 -3.51 2.02 17.35
CA TYR A 709 -3.69 2.89 18.51
C TYR A 709 -5.15 3.36 18.66
N LEU A 710 -5.77 3.83 17.57
CA LEU A 710 -7.16 4.31 17.57
C LEU A 710 -8.17 3.19 17.89
N LEU A 711 -7.98 2.00 17.31
CA LEU A 711 -8.81 0.82 17.57
C LEU A 711 -8.77 0.42 19.05
N LEU A 712 -7.61 0.61 19.69
CA LEU A 712 -7.43 0.29 21.09
C LEU A 712 -7.92 1.40 22.02
N GLN A 713 -8.02 2.66 21.59
CA GLN A 713 -8.43 3.74 22.49
C GLN A 713 -9.95 3.76 22.71
N ALA A 714 -10.35 3.73 23.99
CA ALA A 714 -11.73 3.89 24.48
C ALA A 714 -12.75 2.86 23.96
N SER A 715 -13.98 2.96 24.47
CA SER A 715 -15.17 2.27 23.98
C SER A 715 -16.28 3.32 23.93
N PRO A 716 -16.81 3.69 22.74
CA PRO A 716 -16.46 3.19 21.40
C PRO A 716 -15.06 3.60 20.93
N ALA A 717 -14.57 2.94 19.87
CA ALA A 717 -13.22 3.14 19.34
C ALA A 717 -13.12 4.50 18.65
N LEU A 718 -11.91 5.07 18.58
CA LEU A 718 -11.72 6.36 17.90
C LEU A 718 -11.83 6.26 16.37
N THR A 719 -11.75 5.06 15.80
CA THR A 719 -12.00 4.79 14.38
C THR A 719 -13.44 5.09 13.98
N ASP A 720 -14.38 5.02 14.92
CA ASP A 720 -15.81 5.24 14.67
C ASP A 720 -16.12 6.72 14.40
N LEU A 721 -15.18 7.62 14.67
CA LEU A 721 -15.28 9.05 14.38
C LEU A 721 -14.87 9.41 12.95
N LEU A 722 -14.16 8.51 12.27
CA LEU A 722 -13.55 8.82 10.97
C LEU A 722 -14.65 8.94 9.89
N PRO A 723 -14.46 9.80 8.88
CA PRO A 723 -15.38 9.87 7.75
C PRO A 723 -15.51 8.50 7.06
N PRO A 724 -16.67 8.16 6.48
CA PRO A 724 -16.89 6.86 5.84
C PRO A 724 -15.82 6.48 4.80
N ALA A 725 -15.29 7.45 4.04
CA ALA A 725 -14.22 7.22 3.07
C ALA A 725 -12.90 6.80 3.73
N GLU A 726 -12.58 7.29 4.92
CA GLU A 726 -11.39 6.90 5.67
C GLU A 726 -11.60 5.55 6.38
N THR A 727 -12.78 5.32 6.96
CA THR A 727 -13.12 4.01 7.55
C THR A 727 -13.07 2.89 6.51
N ALA A 728 -13.59 3.15 5.30
CA ALA A 728 -13.55 2.18 4.21
C ALA A 728 -12.12 1.88 3.71
N LYS A 729 -11.19 2.85 3.79
CA LYS A 729 -9.76 2.61 3.51
C LYS A 729 -9.10 1.72 4.56
N ILE A 730 -9.54 1.79 5.82
CA ILE A 730 -9.01 0.97 6.92
C ILE A 730 -9.54 -0.45 6.85
N ASP A 731 -10.85 -0.60 6.64
CA ASP A 731 -11.53 -1.89 6.63
C ASP A 731 -11.30 -2.68 5.32
N GLY A 732 -10.64 -2.06 4.33
CA GLY A 732 -10.48 -2.62 2.99
C GLY A 732 -11.81 -2.75 2.22
N THR A 733 -12.88 -2.12 2.73
CA THR A 733 -14.24 -2.14 2.17
C THR A 733 -14.55 -0.94 1.30
N ALA A 734 -13.57 -0.05 1.07
CA ALA A 734 -13.67 1.03 0.10
C ALA A 734 -14.22 0.44 -1.20
N ARG A 735 -15.48 0.77 -1.52
CA ARG A 735 -16.07 0.47 -2.82
C ARG A 735 -15.02 0.87 -3.84
N GLU A 736 -14.73 -0.03 -4.77
CA GLU A 736 -14.02 0.21 -6.02
C GLU A 736 -14.78 1.28 -6.82
N GLY A 737 -14.80 2.52 -6.30
CA GLY A 737 -15.40 3.71 -6.91
C GLY A 737 -14.52 4.29 -8.02
N ALA A 738 -13.39 3.65 -8.28
CA ALA A 738 -12.88 3.45 -9.62
C ALA A 738 -12.73 1.93 -9.74
N GLY A 739 -13.31 1.31 -10.77
CA GLY A 739 -13.29 -0.14 -10.95
C GLY A 739 -11.88 -0.73 -10.84
N ALA A 740 -11.80 -2.07 -10.74
CA ALA A 740 -10.56 -2.83 -10.96
C ALA A 740 -9.70 -2.11 -12.00
N VAL A 741 -8.46 -1.73 -11.67
CA VAL A 741 -7.67 -0.76 -12.46
C VAL A 741 -7.63 -1.16 -13.94
N VAL A 742 -8.55 -0.60 -14.73
CA VAL A 742 -8.59 -0.71 -16.20
C VAL A 742 -7.72 0.42 -16.80
N SER A 743 -7.40 1.46 -16.02
CA SER A 743 -6.45 2.52 -16.39
C SER A 743 -5.98 3.35 -15.19
N HIS A 744 -4.70 3.73 -15.15
CA HIS A 744 -4.14 4.68 -14.16
C HIS A 744 -4.57 6.14 -14.39
N ARG A 745 -5.36 6.44 -15.43
CA ARG A 745 -5.65 7.80 -15.91
C ARG A 745 -6.45 8.67 -14.93
N ASP A 746 -7.28 8.07 -14.06
CA ASP A 746 -8.17 8.81 -13.15
C ASP A 746 -7.67 8.89 -11.70
N LEU A 747 -6.49 8.32 -11.40
CA LEU A 747 -5.88 8.39 -10.07
C LEU A 747 -4.90 9.56 -9.98
N SER A 748 -4.87 10.24 -8.84
CA SER A 748 -3.79 11.20 -8.57
C SER A 748 -2.50 10.47 -8.21
N ILE A 749 -1.35 11.09 -8.45
CA ILE A 749 -0.05 10.58 -7.97
C ILE A 749 -0.03 10.39 -6.45
N ASP A 750 -0.77 11.23 -5.71
CA ASP A 750 -0.93 11.11 -4.26
C ASP A 750 -1.67 9.79 -3.90
N ASP A 751 -2.73 9.43 -4.64
CA ASP A 751 -3.46 8.17 -4.44
C ASP A 751 -2.60 6.95 -4.79
N VAL A 752 -1.83 7.03 -5.88
CA VAL A 752 -0.89 5.98 -6.30
C VAL A 752 0.16 5.74 -5.21
N LEU A 753 0.75 6.81 -4.68
CA LEU A 753 1.76 6.70 -3.64
C LEU A 753 1.19 6.26 -2.30
N ALA A 754 -0.04 6.67 -1.95
CA ALA A 754 -0.71 6.17 -0.75
C ALA A 754 -0.92 4.65 -0.80
N ARG A 755 -1.31 4.11 -1.96
CA ARG A 755 -1.44 2.64 -2.17
C ARG A 755 -0.09 1.95 -2.12
N TYR A 756 0.90 2.47 -2.85
CA TYR A 756 2.26 1.95 -2.85
C TYR A 756 2.85 1.89 -1.44
N PHE A 757 2.74 2.97 -0.65
CA PHE A 757 3.28 2.99 0.70
C PHE A 757 2.44 2.23 1.73
N ALA A 758 1.15 1.97 1.48
CA ALA A 758 0.39 1.01 2.29
C ALA A 758 0.96 -0.41 2.13
N GLU A 759 1.27 -0.83 0.90
CA GLU A 759 1.90 -2.12 0.61
C GLU A 759 3.35 -2.17 1.12
N VAL A 760 4.14 -1.12 0.87
CA VAL A 760 5.54 -1.03 1.31
C VAL A 760 5.66 -0.87 2.82
N GLU A 761 4.71 -0.28 3.54
CA GLU A 761 4.73 -0.29 5.02
C GLU A 761 4.41 -1.67 5.61
N ALA A 762 3.54 -2.43 4.94
CA ALA A 762 3.20 -3.80 5.33
C ALA A 762 4.39 -4.74 5.11
N SER A 763 5.03 -4.66 3.93
CA SER A 763 6.13 -5.53 3.54
C SER A 763 7.51 -4.98 3.97
N TYR A 764 7.76 -3.68 3.91
CA TYR A 764 9.11 -3.13 4.09
C TYR A 764 9.09 -1.84 4.94
N PRO A 765 8.69 -1.90 6.22
CA PRO A 765 8.60 -0.70 7.08
C PRO A 765 9.95 0.04 7.20
N SER A 766 11.07 -0.68 7.07
CA SER A 766 12.41 -0.10 7.02
C SER A 766 12.63 0.81 5.80
N VAL A 767 12.06 0.47 4.63
CA VAL A 767 12.11 1.31 3.41
C VAL A 767 11.39 2.63 3.65
N VAL A 768 10.18 2.58 4.21
CA VAL A 768 9.41 3.78 4.57
C VAL A 768 10.21 4.68 5.52
N ALA A 769 10.81 4.08 6.57
CA ALA A 769 11.66 4.81 7.49
C ALA A 769 12.95 5.35 6.83
N ASN A 770 13.53 4.63 5.87
CA ASN A 770 14.72 5.05 5.14
C ASN A 770 14.42 6.27 4.25
N VAL A 771 13.27 6.30 3.55
CA VAL A 771 12.86 7.46 2.75
C VAL A 771 12.81 8.73 3.62
N VAL A 772 12.13 8.66 4.77
CA VAL A 772 12.01 9.79 5.71
C VAL A 772 13.35 10.17 6.33
N ARG A 773 14.22 9.18 6.63
CA ARG A 773 15.56 9.46 7.18
C ARG A 773 16.47 10.12 6.15
N THR A 774 16.39 9.71 4.90
CA THR A 774 17.20 10.26 3.81
C THR A 774 16.78 11.68 3.48
N THR A 775 15.47 11.94 3.34
CA THR A 775 14.97 13.32 3.18
C THR A 775 15.17 14.19 4.41
N GLY A 776 15.16 13.56 5.59
CA GLY A 776 15.56 14.17 6.86
C GLY A 776 16.94 14.84 6.85
N LYS A 777 17.85 14.40 5.96
CA LYS A 777 19.21 14.94 5.82
C LYS A 777 19.29 16.12 4.87
N LEU A 778 18.26 16.40 4.08
CA LEU A 778 18.27 17.50 3.14
C LEU A 778 18.22 18.84 3.90
N LEU A 779 19.07 19.77 3.48
CA LEU A 779 19.20 21.08 4.12
C LEU A 779 18.21 22.09 3.52
N ARG A 780 17.67 22.96 4.37
CA ARG A 780 16.88 24.13 3.96
C ARG A 780 17.85 25.23 3.54
N GLN A 781 18.07 25.42 2.25
CA GLN A 781 18.86 26.55 1.77
C GLN A 781 18.01 27.83 1.79
N PRO A 782 18.39 28.89 2.53
CA PRO A 782 17.69 30.16 2.48
C PRO A 782 17.88 30.77 1.09
N GLY A 783 16.77 31.12 0.43
CA GLY A 783 16.84 31.84 -0.85
C GLY A 783 17.47 33.21 -0.65
N GLY A 784 18.61 33.45 -1.29
CA GLY A 784 19.22 34.78 -1.44
C GLY A 784 20.23 35.18 -0.36
N SER A 785 21.47 34.73 -0.52
CA SER A 785 22.65 35.58 -0.25
C SER A 785 23.80 35.06 -1.12
N ASP A 786 24.06 35.74 -2.23
CA ASP A 786 25.35 35.69 -2.89
C ASP A 786 26.43 36.07 -1.87
N ASP A 787 27.21 35.10 -1.40
CA ASP A 787 28.59 35.33 -0.97
C ASP A 787 29.37 34.00 -0.83
N ASN A 788 30.28 33.82 -1.80
CA ASN A 788 31.59 33.18 -1.74
C ASN A 788 31.82 31.75 -1.16
N HIS A 789 32.27 30.90 -2.10
CA HIS A 789 33.34 29.91 -1.98
C HIS A 789 33.15 28.74 -0.98
N HIS A 790 32.98 27.52 -1.50
CA HIS A 790 33.95 26.44 -1.24
C HIS A 790 33.87 25.33 -2.30
N HIS A 791 34.99 25.14 -3.00
CA HIS A 791 35.28 24.01 -3.85
C HIS A 791 35.17 22.68 -3.09
N HIS A 792 34.58 21.65 -3.72
CA HIS A 792 35.20 20.33 -3.69
C HIS A 792 35.03 19.60 -5.04
N ARG A 793 36.20 19.30 -5.62
CA ARG A 793 36.45 18.58 -6.87
C ARG A 793 36.00 17.12 -6.78
N HIS A 794 35.52 16.56 -7.89
CA HIS A 794 36.02 15.28 -8.38
C HIS A 794 36.01 15.23 -9.91
N ALA A 795 37.08 14.65 -10.43
CA ALA A 795 37.57 14.75 -11.80
C ALA A 795 36.95 13.73 -12.76
N GLY A 796 36.83 14.12 -14.03
CA GLY A 796 36.56 13.24 -15.18
C GLY A 796 36.88 13.98 -16.47
N ASN A 797 37.97 13.57 -17.13
CA ASN A 797 38.56 14.16 -18.33
C ASN A 797 37.60 14.28 -19.53
N GLY A 798 37.77 15.37 -20.30
CA GLY A 798 38.15 15.23 -21.70
C GLY A 798 37.17 15.69 -22.79
N HIS A 799 37.45 16.90 -23.28
CA HIS A 799 37.48 17.30 -24.71
C HIS A 799 36.28 18.06 -25.34
N SER A 800 36.56 19.35 -25.62
CA SER A 800 36.30 20.08 -26.87
C SER A 800 34.85 20.44 -27.24
N THR A 801 34.46 21.63 -27.72
CA THR A 801 35.01 22.99 -27.85
C THR A 801 33.85 23.85 -28.42
N ILE A 802 33.95 25.17 -28.31
CA ILE A 802 33.40 26.20 -29.23
C ILE A 802 31.98 26.75 -28.97
N THR A 803 32.01 27.94 -28.33
CA THR A 803 31.38 29.23 -28.64
C THR A 803 29.89 29.34 -29.00
N SER A 804 29.22 30.28 -28.34
CA SER A 804 28.69 31.47 -29.03
C SER A 804 28.46 32.64 -28.05
N ASN A 805 28.87 33.81 -28.51
CA ASN A 805 28.63 35.13 -27.92
C ASN A 805 27.16 35.54 -28.08
N GLY A 806 26.68 36.41 -27.19
CA GLY A 806 25.45 37.18 -27.37
C GLY A 806 25.31 38.23 -26.28
N ASP A 807 25.49 39.48 -26.66
CA ASP A 807 25.60 40.68 -25.83
C ASP A 807 24.32 41.07 -25.07
N GLY A 808 24.52 41.94 -24.08
CA GLY A 808 23.53 42.37 -23.09
C GLY A 808 22.32 43.12 -23.63
N ASP A 809 21.26 43.10 -22.82
CA ASP A 809 20.43 44.28 -22.63
C ASP A 809 19.97 44.37 -21.17
N SER A 810 20.41 45.42 -20.49
CA SER A 810 20.12 45.73 -19.11
C SER A 810 19.09 46.85 -19.08
N SER A 811 17.84 46.53 -18.75
CA SER A 811 16.80 47.49 -18.34
C SER A 811 15.54 46.76 -17.85
N GLY A 812 15.16 46.94 -16.58
CA GLY A 812 13.81 46.53 -16.13
C GLY A 812 13.67 46.28 -14.63
N ASN A 813 13.41 47.35 -13.89
CA ASN A 813 13.11 47.39 -12.47
C ASN A 813 11.90 46.49 -12.11
N GLY A 814 12.12 45.40 -11.38
CA GLY A 814 11.07 44.55 -10.80
C GLY A 814 11.68 43.67 -9.73
N ARG A 815 11.22 43.78 -8.48
CA ARG A 815 11.65 42.88 -7.39
C ARG A 815 11.45 41.43 -7.86
N GLU A 816 12.53 40.69 -8.09
CA GLU A 816 12.49 39.26 -8.40
C GLU A 816 11.61 38.57 -7.35
N GLN A 817 10.56 37.91 -7.83
CA GLN A 817 9.63 37.22 -6.96
C GLN A 817 10.35 35.98 -6.44
N THR A 818 10.83 36.01 -5.20
CA THR A 818 11.66 34.92 -4.64
C THR A 818 10.85 33.67 -4.26
N HIS A 819 9.52 33.70 -4.42
CA HIS A 819 8.61 32.64 -3.99
C HIS A 819 7.53 32.38 -5.05
N CYS A 820 7.18 31.11 -5.21
CA CYS A 820 6.12 30.64 -6.08
C CYS A 820 4.77 31.23 -5.67
N ALA A 821 4.08 31.87 -6.61
CA ALA A 821 2.85 32.58 -6.37
C ALA A 821 1.63 31.67 -6.10
N LEU A 822 1.77 30.35 -6.30
CA LEU A 822 0.73 29.36 -5.99
C LEU A 822 1.06 28.55 -4.72
N CYS A 823 2.23 27.92 -4.60
CA CYS A 823 2.57 27.10 -3.43
C CYS A 823 3.30 27.86 -2.31
N GLY A 824 3.78 29.08 -2.57
CA GLY A 824 4.56 29.87 -1.62
C GLY A 824 5.99 29.38 -1.38
N ALA A 825 6.44 28.32 -2.07
CA ALA A 825 7.81 27.81 -1.92
C ALA A 825 8.84 28.76 -2.56
N THR A 826 10.04 28.84 -2.00
CA THR A 826 11.15 29.59 -2.60
C THR A 826 11.45 29.07 -4.01
N LEU A 827 11.65 30.00 -4.96
CA LEU A 827 12.02 29.66 -6.33
C LEU A 827 13.52 29.39 -6.43
N ASP A 828 13.89 28.32 -7.12
CA ASP A 828 15.25 27.95 -7.47
C ASP A 828 15.31 27.84 -9.00
N GLU A 829 15.63 28.95 -9.67
CA GLU A 829 15.57 29.01 -11.15
C GLU A 829 16.48 27.96 -11.79
N LEU A 830 17.72 27.82 -11.29
CA LEU A 830 18.68 26.84 -11.78
C LEU A 830 18.25 25.40 -11.50
N GLY A 831 17.71 25.13 -10.31
CA GLY A 831 17.15 23.82 -9.97
C GLY A 831 15.94 23.48 -10.82
N ASP A 832 15.02 24.42 -11.01
CA ASP A 832 13.80 24.25 -11.81
C ASP A 832 14.13 24.02 -13.30
N GLU A 833 15.12 24.71 -13.86
CA GLU A 833 15.63 24.46 -15.22
C GLU A 833 16.30 23.09 -15.34
N ARG A 834 17.10 22.71 -14.36
CA ARG A 834 17.73 21.38 -14.33
C ARG A 834 16.69 20.26 -14.25
N TRP A 835 15.68 20.40 -13.40
CA TRP A 835 14.57 19.45 -13.29
C TRP A 835 13.77 19.36 -14.59
N ARG A 836 13.60 20.48 -15.30
CA ARG A 836 12.98 20.51 -16.63
C ARG A 836 13.77 19.67 -17.65
N GLY A 837 15.08 19.86 -17.69
CA GLY A 837 15.97 19.09 -18.57
C GLY A 837 16.07 17.60 -18.22
N GLU A 838 16.16 17.24 -16.94
CA GLU A 838 16.26 15.83 -16.50
C GLU A 838 14.95 15.04 -16.71
N ILE A 839 13.79 15.70 -16.73
CA ILE A 839 12.49 15.07 -17.00
C ILE A 839 12.16 15.01 -18.50
N GLY A 840 12.91 15.72 -19.36
CA GLY A 840 12.76 15.64 -20.81
C GLY A 840 11.69 16.57 -21.39
N ASP A 841 11.29 17.62 -20.66
CA ASP A 841 10.44 18.68 -21.21
C ASP A 841 11.30 19.56 -22.15
N GLU A 842 11.49 19.12 -23.41
CA GLU A 842 11.99 20.02 -24.47
C GLU A 842 10.93 21.11 -24.73
N ASP A 843 11.37 22.33 -25.03
CA ASP A 843 10.54 23.53 -25.12
C ASP A 843 9.57 23.43 -26.33
N ASP A 844 8.48 22.68 -26.16
CA ASP A 844 7.42 22.55 -27.16
C ASP A 844 6.85 23.94 -27.46
N GLY A 845 6.87 24.29 -28.74
CA GLY A 845 6.58 25.62 -29.31
C GLY A 845 5.16 26.18 -29.08
N ASP A 846 4.36 25.62 -28.17
CA ASP A 846 2.99 26.04 -27.82
C ASP A 846 2.94 27.16 -26.75
N SER A 847 4.00 27.98 -26.66
CA SER A 847 4.13 29.10 -25.71
C SER A 847 3.15 30.28 -25.94
N ALA A 848 2.20 30.16 -26.86
CA ALA A 848 1.34 31.26 -27.28
C ALA A 848 0.13 31.54 -26.36
N SER A 849 -0.26 30.64 -25.44
CA SER A 849 -1.50 30.81 -24.63
C SER A 849 -1.30 31.25 -23.18
N PHE A 850 -0.09 31.11 -22.61
CA PHE A 850 0.24 31.52 -21.23
C PHE A 850 1.52 32.37 -21.25
N GLY A 851 1.38 33.69 -21.11
CA GLY A 851 2.47 34.66 -21.30
C GLY A 851 3.73 34.37 -20.47
N ALA A 852 4.89 34.77 -21.00
CA ALA A 852 6.21 34.61 -20.38
C ALA A 852 6.31 35.14 -18.94
N GLU A 853 5.45 36.10 -18.56
CA GLU A 853 5.36 36.62 -17.19
C GLU A 853 4.89 35.57 -16.17
N ASN A 854 3.94 34.70 -16.50
CA ASN A 854 3.47 33.65 -15.57
C ASN A 854 4.50 32.51 -15.40
N ARG A 855 5.39 32.28 -16.38
CA ARG A 855 6.53 31.35 -16.24
C ARG A 855 7.49 31.78 -15.11
N ARG A 856 7.64 33.09 -14.87
CA ARG A 856 8.55 33.63 -13.84
C ARG A 856 7.96 33.65 -12.41
N LYS A 857 6.66 33.40 -12.26
CA LYS A 857 5.97 33.47 -10.96
C LYS A 857 5.80 32.13 -10.25
N LEU A 858 6.00 31.01 -10.95
CA LEU A 858 5.66 29.67 -10.46
C LEU A 858 6.88 28.76 -10.44
N CYS A 859 7.03 27.96 -9.39
CA CYS A 859 8.04 26.89 -9.39
C CYS A 859 7.68 25.83 -10.43
N TYR A 860 8.67 25.08 -10.90
CA TYR A 860 8.49 24.05 -11.93
C TYR A 860 7.33 23.09 -11.61
N GLY A 861 7.24 22.58 -10.38
CA GLY A 861 6.13 21.71 -10.02
C GLY A 861 4.74 22.35 -10.03
N CYS A 862 4.61 23.65 -9.73
CA CYS A 862 3.35 24.38 -9.91
C CYS A 862 3.03 24.59 -11.39
N GLN A 863 4.04 24.82 -12.23
CA GLN A 863 3.84 24.93 -13.68
C GLN A 863 3.28 23.62 -14.25
N ARG A 864 3.88 22.47 -13.90
CA ARG A 864 3.38 21.14 -14.28
C ARG A 864 1.97 20.88 -13.78
N THR A 865 1.72 21.20 -12.50
CA THR A 865 0.38 21.08 -11.90
C THR A 865 -0.69 21.80 -12.74
N ILE A 866 -0.37 22.95 -13.33
CA ILE A 866 -1.33 23.74 -14.10
C ILE A 866 -1.40 23.30 -15.56
N ARG A 867 -0.29 22.85 -16.15
CA ARG A 867 -0.19 22.49 -17.58
C ARG A 867 -0.56 21.04 -17.90
N GLY A 868 -0.40 20.13 -16.95
CA GLY A 868 -0.55 18.68 -17.13
C GLY A 868 0.80 18.02 -17.08
#